data_AF-A0AAE3HN52-F1
#
_entry.id   AF-A0AAE3HN52-F1
#
_cell.length_a   1.000
_cell.length_b   1.000
_cell.length_c   1.000
_cell.angle_alpha   90.00
_cell.angle_beta   90.00
_cell.angle_gamma   90.00
#
_symmetry.space_group_name_H-M   'P 1'
#
loop_
_entity.id
_entity.type
_entity.pdbx_description
1 polymer ?
#
loop_
_entity_poly.entity_id
_entity_poly.type
_entity_poly.pdbx_seq_one_letter_code
_entity_poly.pdbx_strand_id
1 'polypeptide(L)'
;MRLLIDLQLSQTTINEGGKSELSLDLAQSLAEQSGTHEIWLLLNEALPDAAQKVRSRFSESVPGERIRTFDPPQPLNEVEPGNAWRVRAGELLREQYIININPDVIFVPSVFSGYRDDVVVSVGHLAYANRTAVFVQDSEDPVCANLTIEDAAERDYYYRRLQSLKNAGLILTASEEQRDLIIKTLSLSDERVVNLGAYCDYGLEDQKPLTHSDSWRAAYDRQVADPGSNLPQVSVEYAADKLLNSLEKHSESIVEQAASALVGSSQLPRLAYVSPLPPARTGIADYSAELLPELARYYGIELIMEQPEVSDPWLSANFVIRDVAWFEENAEHYDRILYHVGNSSFHWHMLDLLERFPGVVVLHDFYLGHLLAQDGLALEQALYDSHGYLALTDLYSSGVKATIWKYPANYQVLRNAQGVIVHSQFAIELARQWYGKQVAREWTKIPHLRAIPSPSFDRAEARRRLGIGENEFIVCSFGLLGPAKLNHRLLEGWLKSGVASDRFSQLVFVGATQGDEYCARLERAIQASSTSKRIRVTGFASHQEYRLWLAAADVAVQLRSNSRGETSGTILDCLITGLPLILNAHGSMAEVPDDVAVKLENEFDKQSLSAALDQLYEYPELRDRYSRTAQAYIHRVHAPEHVGRLFMESIERYANESSQVLDQCLISKVRHINVNAHPSTDDLERLSKAVPRACLAHHPQLLVDVSAIVREDLRTGVQRVTRAHLLELLASPPNGYRVEPVYLTDEGGVWHYRYARQYTLGLLGLNETHMHDEPAEARNGDIFHGLDLFGGGVVEASNAGLYAHWRARGVRICFTVYDLLPVLRPDWFPDGAACHHEYWLQTVAQEADAVACISRSVADKFLQWMQTEGITRKDEIVVKSAPLGADLAASVATKGLPSEAPRTLEQIRSRPAFVTVATIEPRKGYLQLLDAFEQLWSNGWDVNLVIVGQEGWRDLADSQRRTIPEIASRIRKHEERNRRLFWLAGISDEYLEQIYAASTCLIAASEGEGFGLPLIEAAQHRLPIIARDIPVFREVAGDYAYYFSDDNSPEELAKDVEKWLTLYETDNHPKSEGMPWLTWHESAGQLKKILIPDSSSEHLDERLSGTFQKSVKEDSGDLHF
;
A
#
# COMPACT_ATOMS: atom_id res chain seq x y z
N MET A 1 -6.43 14.89 18.23
CA MET A 1 -7.27 15.31 17.09
C MET A 1 -6.47 15.22 15.80
N ARG A 2 -7.15 15.02 14.67
CA ARG A 2 -6.64 15.17 13.31
C ARG A 2 -6.88 16.62 12.85
N LEU A 3 -5.80 17.38 12.72
CA LEU A 3 -5.83 18.77 12.27
C LEU A 3 -5.32 18.86 10.82
N LEU A 4 -6.16 19.35 9.91
CA LEU A 4 -5.77 19.65 8.53
C LEU A 4 -5.45 21.14 8.40
N ILE A 5 -4.27 21.47 7.90
CA ILE A 5 -3.85 22.83 7.57
C ILE A 5 -3.88 22.98 6.05
N ASP A 6 -4.73 23.87 5.54
CA ASP A 6 -4.82 24.17 4.10
C ASP A 6 -3.83 25.25 3.69
N LEU A 7 -2.72 24.85 3.08
CA LEU A 7 -1.61 25.72 2.68
C LEU A 7 -1.66 26.09 1.18
N GLN A 8 -2.76 25.83 0.48
CA GLN A 8 -2.86 26.11 -0.95
C GLN A 8 -2.58 27.58 -1.30
N LEU A 9 -3.07 28.52 -0.48
CA LEU A 9 -2.83 29.95 -0.67
C LEU A 9 -1.40 30.37 -0.32
N SER A 10 -0.68 29.59 0.48
CA SER A 10 0.73 29.84 0.79
C SER A 10 1.67 29.49 -0.37
N GLN A 11 1.16 28.82 -1.41
CA GLN A 11 1.91 28.45 -2.62
C GLN A 11 1.87 29.50 -3.73
N THR A 12 1.02 30.53 -3.63
CA THR A 12 0.86 31.53 -4.69
C THR A 12 2.07 32.47 -4.78
N THR A 13 2.29 33.03 -5.96
CA THR A 13 3.50 33.82 -6.27
C THR A 13 3.40 35.31 -5.92
N ILE A 14 2.18 35.81 -5.67
CA ILE A 14 1.93 37.20 -5.34
C ILE A 14 2.23 37.43 -3.86
N ASN A 15 3.48 37.81 -3.61
CA ASN A 15 4.03 38.11 -2.30
C ASN A 15 3.58 39.50 -1.82
N GLU A 16 2.29 39.65 -1.52
CA GLU A 16 1.76 40.84 -0.85
C GLU A 16 2.13 40.80 0.65
N GLY A 17 3.34 41.26 0.98
CA GLY A 17 3.71 41.62 2.36
C GLY A 17 4.15 40.50 3.32
N GLY A 18 4.65 39.35 2.84
CA GLY A 18 5.18 38.28 3.71
C GLY A 18 4.13 37.33 4.33
N LYS A 19 2.86 37.43 3.90
CA LYS A 19 1.72 36.64 4.40
C LYS A 19 1.88 35.12 4.23
N SER A 20 2.51 34.69 3.14
CA SER A 20 2.76 33.27 2.88
C SER A 20 3.77 32.68 3.87
N GLU A 21 4.84 33.40 4.21
CA GLU A 21 5.86 32.92 5.16
C GLU A 21 5.31 32.84 6.59
N LEU A 22 4.50 33.81 7.04
CA LEU A 22 3.84 33.71 8.36
C LEU A 22 2.97 32.44 8.47
N SER A 23 2.21 32.14 7.40
CA SER A 23 1.35 30.96 7.35
C SER A 23 2.17 29.67 7.43
N LEU A 24 3.33 29.62 6.75
CA LEU A 24 4.24 28.49 6.77
C LEU A 24 4.98 28.36 8.10
N ASP A 25 5.42 29.46 8.71
CA ASP A 25 6.07 29.50 10.03
C ASP A 25 5.10 29.02 11.13
N LEU A 26 3.86 29.51 11.12
CA LEU A 26 2.82 29.10 12.06
C LEU A 26 2.46 27.62 11.89
N ALA A 27 2.30 27.15 10.66
CA ALA A 27 2.03 25.74 10.38
C ALA A 27 3.20 24.83 10.78
N GLN A 28 4.45 25.26 10.56
CA GLN A 28 5.65 24.53 10.98
C GLN A 28 5.71 24.42 12.51
N SER A 29 5.48 25.52 13.22
CA SER A 29 5.46 25.54 14.68
C SER A 29 4.35 24.64 15.25
N LEU A 30 3.15 24.65 14.66
CA LEU A 30 2.08 23.70 15.00
C LEU A 30 2.49 22.24 14.77
N ALA A 31 3.21 21.95 13.69
CA ALA A 31 3.69 20.60 13.40
C ALA A 31 4.70 20.11 14.44
N GLU A 32 5.65 20.96 14.82
CA GLU A 32 6.68 20.67 15.82
C GLU A 32 6.12 20.53 17.25
N GLN A 33 5.04 21.26 17.56
CA GLN A 33 4.38 21.24 18.88
C GLN A 33 3.20 20.27 18.96
N SER A 34 2.97 19.47 17.91
CA SER A 34 1.76 18.68 17.73
C SER A 34 1.53 17.58 18.78
N GLY A 35 2.53 17.17 19.56
CA GLY A 35 2.35 16.18 20.64
C GLY A 35 1.66 14.89 20.16
N THR A 36 0.43 14.63 20.62
CA THR A 36 -0.39 13.47 20.20
C THR A 36 -1.35 13.77 19.04
N HIS A 37 -1.38 15.00 18.53
CA HIS A 37 -2.22 15.40 17.40
C HIS A 37 -1.66 14.88 16.07
N GLU A 38 -2.55 14.51 15.15
CA GLU A 38 -2.18 14.15 13.79
C GLU A 38 -2.26 15.41 12.91
N ILE A 39 -1.11 15.94 12.50
CA ILE A 39 -1.04 17.08 11.57
C ILE A 39 -1.07 16.59 10.13
N TRP A 40 -1.94 17.21 9.34
CA TRP A 40 -2.11 16.98 7.92
C TRP A 40 -1.98 18.31 7.18
N LEU A 41 -1.37 18.28 5.99
CA LEU A 41 -1.23 19.47 5.14
C LEU A 41 -1.96 19.23 3.82
N LEU A 42 -2.66 20.25 3.32
CA LEU A 42 -3.24 20.27 1.98
C LEU A 42 -2.50 21.28 1.10
N LEU A 43 -1.99 20.82 -0.03
CA LEU A 43 -1.32 21.61 -1.05
C LEU A 43 -2.09 21.56 -2.38
N ASN A 44 -1.77 22.48 -3.29
CA ASN A 44 -2.32 22.56 -4.64
C ASN A 44 -1.31 21.98 -5.64
N GLU A 45 -1.73 20.98 -6.41
CA GLU A 45 -0.91 20.36 -7.44
C GLU A 45 -0.71 21.26 -8.67
N ALA A 46 -1.61 22.22 -8.90
CA ALA A 46 -1.47 23.21 -9.99
C ALA A 46 -0.21 24.08 -9.87
N LEU A 47 0.43 24.07 -8.70
CA LEU A 47 1.64 24.82 -8.39
C LEU A 47 2.75 23.85 -7.95
N PRO A 48 3.23 22.95 -8.84
CA PRO A 48 4.05 21.80 -8.45
C PRO A 48 5.38 22.21 -7.80
N ASP A 49 6.05 23.24 -8.31
CA ASP A 49 7.29 23.78 -7.74
C ASP A 49 7.10 24.35 -6.32
N ALA A 50 5.95 24.98 -6.07
CA ALA A 50 5.63 25.52 -4.76
C ALA A 50 5.21 24.41 -3.79
N ALA A 51 4.44 23.42 -4.27
CA ALA A 51 4.04 22.26 -3.50
C ALA A 51 5.27 21.49 -3.00
N GLN A 52 6.26 21.27 -3.88
CA GLN A 52 7.48 20.57 -3.53
C GLN A 52 8.30 21.32 -2.47
N LYS A 53 8.42 22.66 -2.57
CA LYS A 53 9.11 23.46 -1.54
C LYS A 53 8.46 23.32 -0.17
N VAL A 54 7.13 23.37 -0.11
CA VAL A 54 6.41 23.16 1.15
C VAL A 54 6.63 21.73 1.65
N ARG A 55 6.52 20.71 0.80
CA ARG A 55 6.79 19.32 1.19
C ARG A 55 8.19 19.13 1.80
N SER A 56 9.23 19.67 1.16
CA SER A 56 10.61 19.60 1.68
C SER A 56 10.74 20.26 3.06
N ARG A 57 10.12 21.43 3.24
CA ARG A 57 10.13 22.17 4.53
C ARG A 57 9.54 21.37 5.69
N PHE A 58 8.48 20.61 5.44
CA PHE A 58 7.76 19.84 6.47
C PHE A 58 8.21 18.38 6.57
N SER A 59 9.20 17.94 5.80
CA SER A 59 9.59 16.53 5.68
C SER A 59 10.05 15.88 7.00
N GLU A 60 10.59 16.67 7.93
CA GLU A 60 11.03 16.20 9.25
C GLU A 60 9.91 16.25 10.31
N SER A 61 8.91 17.11 10.14
CA SER A 61 7.86 17.38 11.14
C SER A 61 6.51 16.71 10.83
N VAL A 62 6.23 16.44 9.55
CA VAL A 62 4.99 15.82 9.09
C VAL A 62 5.31 14.63 8.18
N PRO A 63 4.81 13.41 8.50
CA PRO A 63 4.98 12.25 7.63
C PRO A 63 4.47 12.51 6.20
N GLY A 64 5.21 12.06 5.20
CA GLY A 64 4.92 12.33 3.79
C GLY A 64 3.52 11.90 3.35
N GLU A 65 2.97 10.81 3.93
CA GLU A 65 1.61 10.35 3.66
C GLU A 65 0.50 11.29 4.17
N ARG A 66 0.84 12.23 5.07
CA ARG A 66 -0.08 13.24 5.63
C ARG A 66 0.00 14.60 4.93
N ILE A 67 0.94 14.76 4.00
CA ILE A 67 1.00 15.90 3.10
C ILE A 67 0.27 15.52 1.82
N ARG A 68 -0.94 16.04 1.65
CA ARG A 68 -1.86 15.73 0.55
C ARG A 68 -1.88 16.85 -0.48
N THR A 69 -2.16 16.51 -1.74
CA THR A 69 -2.26 17.48 -2.83
C THR A 69 -3.59 17.35 -3.54
N PHE A 70 -4.24 18.48 -3.74
CA PHE A 70 -5.47 18.59 -4.52
C PHE A 70 -5.13 19.04 -5.95
N ASP A 71 -5.65 18.32 -6.94
CA ASP A 71 -5.53 18.64 -8.37
C ASP A 71 -6.83 19.30 -8.85
N PRO A 72 -6.88 20.64 -8.94
CA PRO A 72 -8.09 21.33 -9.37
C PRO A 72 -8.31 21.30 -10.90
N PRO A 73 -9.55 21.53 -11.38
CA PRO A 73 -9.85 21.64 -12.81
C PRO A 73 -9.34 22.97 -13.38
N GLN A 74 -8.05 23.02 -13.71
CA GLN A 74 -7.35 24.21 -14.20
C GLN A 74 -7.80 24.70 -15.60
N PRO A 75 -7.53 25.97 -15.97
CA PRO A 75 -7.08 27.07 -15.10
C PRO A 75 -8.15 27.49 -14.07
N LEU A 76 -7.78 28.26 -13.04
CA LEU A 76 -8.70 28.76 -12.00
C LEU A 76 -8.57 30.25 -11.72
N ASN A 77 -7.57 30.95 -12.27
CA ASN A 77 -7.43 32.38 -12.07
C ASN A 77 -8.74 33.13 -12.41
N GLU A 78 -9.29 33.85 -11.44
CA GLU A 78 -10.64 34.44 -11.54
C GLU A 78 -10.65 35.77 -12.29
N VAL A 79 -9.48 36.32 -12.58
CA VAL A 79 -9.31 37.48 -13.48
C VAL A 79 -9.85 37.21 -14.89
N GLU A 80 -9.87 35.95 -15.33
CA GLU A 80 -10.46 35.52 -16.60
C GLU A 80 -11.91 35.02 -16.40
N PRO A 81 -12.94 35.76 -16.86
CA PRO A 81 -14.34 35.43 -16.59
C PRO A 81 -14.79 34.06 -17.11
N GLY A 82 -14.11 33.52 -18.12
CA GLY A 82 -14.37 32.18 -18.66
C GLY A 82 -14.08 31.05 -17.66
N ASN A 83 -13.29 31.32 -16.62
CA ASN A 83 -12.94 30.33 -15.59
C ASN A 83 -14.01 30.20 -14.50
N ALA A 84 -15.03 31.07 -14.47
CA ALA A 84 -15.99 31.17 -13.37
C ALA A 84 -16.66 29.83 -13.03
N TRP A 85 -17.00 29.01 -14.03
CA TRP A 85 -17.61 27.69 -13.81
C TRP A 85 -16.60 26.70 -13.21
N ARG A 86 -15.38 26.65 -13.76
CA ARG A 86 -14.28 25.80 -13.26
C ARG A 86 -13.95 26.13 -11.81
N VAL A 87 -13.96 27.40 -11.44
CA VAL A 87 -13.75 27.85 -10.06
C VAL A 87 -14.84 27.33 -9.13
N ARG A 88 -16.12 27.45 -9.48
CA ARG A 88 -17.22 26.91 -8.66
C ARG A 88 -17.13 25.40 -8.50
N ALA A 89 -16.77 24.69 -9.57
CA ALA A 89 -16.55 23.26 -9.52
C ALA A 89 -15.35 22.94 -8.60
N GLY A 90 -14.22 23.64 -8.77
CA GLY A 90 -13.01 23.48 -7.97
C GLY A 90 -13.22 23.71 -6.47
N GLU A 91 -14.02 24.70 -6.08
CA GLU A 91 -14.41 24.94 -4.68
C GLU A 91 -15.14 23.73 -4.07
N LEU A 92 -16.13 23.18 -4.80
CA LEU A 92 -16.86 21.98 -4.37
C LEU A 92 -15.95 20.76 -4.29
N LEU A 93 -15.09 20.54 -5.29
CA LEU A 93 -14.14 19.44 -5.33
C LEU A 93 -13.10 19.54 -4.21
N ARG A 94 -12.62 20.75 -3.90
CA ARG A 94 -11.69 20.98 -2.79
C ARG A 94 -12.32 20.63 -1.46
N GLU A 95 -13.53 21.15 -1.18
CA GLU A 95 -14.22 20.82 0.07
C GLU A 95 -14.49 19.30 0.16
N GLN A 96 -14.85 18.65 -0.95
CA GLN A 96 -14.99 17.19 -1.00
C GLN A 96 -13.67 16.47 -0.72
N TYR A 97 -12.57 16.95 -1.29
CA TYR A 97 -11.24 16.38 -1.04
C TYR A 97 -10.86 16.49 0.44
N ILE A 98 -11.15 17.62 1.09
CA ILE A 98 -10.93 17.83 2.53
C ILE A 98 -11.80 16.88 3.37
N ILE A 99 -13.08 16.74 3.01
CA ILE A 99 -14.00 15.78 3.63
C ILE A 99 -13.41 14.37 3.58
N ASN A 100 -12.82 13.97 2.46
CA ASN A 100 -12.20 12.65 2.28
C ASN A 100 -10.95 12.45 3.15
N ILE A 101 -10.31 13.50 3.64
CA ILE A 101 -9.22 13.39 4.65
C ILE A 101 -9.80 13.13 6.05
N ASN A 102 -11.09 13.42 6.25
CA ASN A 102 -11.84 13.33 7.51
C ASN A 102 -11.15 14.03 8.71
N PRO A 103 -10.82 15.33 8.61
CA PRO A 103 -10.25 16.07 9.74
C PRO A 103 -11.27 16.35 10.85
N ASP A 104 -10.80 16.37 12.10
CA ASP A 104 -11.57 16.86 13.24
C ASP A 104 -11.76 18.39 13.16
N VAL A 105 -10.70 19.09 12.75
CA VAL A 105 -10.66 20.54 12.55
C VAL A 105 -9.87 20.88 11.30
N ILE A 106 -10.34 21.88 10.54
CA ILE A 106 -9.66 22.41 9.36
C ILE A 106 -9.16 23.81 9.69
N PHE A 107 -7.87 24.07 9.54
CA PHE A 107 -7.28 25.39 9.70
C PHE A 107 -6.93 25.96 8.32
N VAL A 108 -7.50 27.13 8.01
CA VAL A 108 -7.27 27.86 6.77
C VAL A 108 -6.57 29.18 7.12
N PRO A 109 -5.25 29.32 6.84
CA PRO A 109 -4.48 30.48 7.27
C PRO A 109 -4.90 31.81 6.65
N SER A 110 -5.54 31.79 5.47
CA SER A 110 -6.11 32.96 4.80
C SER A 110 -7.18 32.53 3.79
N VAL A 111 -8.14 33.41 3.45
CA VAL A 111 -9.16 33.17 2.40
C VAL A 111 -9.22 34.28 1.35
N PHE A 112 -8.44 35.36 1.49
CA PHE A 112 -8.59 36.57 0.69
C PHE A 112 -7.62 36.69 -0.50
N SER A 113 -6.51 35.95 -0.51
CA SER A 113 -5.54 35.95 -1.61
C SER A 113 -5.95 35.01 -2.77
N GLY A 114 -5.31 35.10 -3.93
CA GLY A 114 -5.45 34.12 -5.03
C GLY A 114 -6.31 34.51 -6.24
N TYR A 115 -6.76 35.77 -6.35
CA TYR A 115 -7.62 36.22 -7.47
C TYR A 115 -6.99 35.98 -8.87
N ARG A 116 -5.66 36.03 -8.96
CA ARG A 116 -4.88 35.89 -10.20
C ARG A 116 -4.14 34.56 -10.31
N ASP A 117 -4.33 33.66 -9.36
CA ASP A 117 -3.59 32.39 -9.26
C ASP A 117 -4.53 31.21 -9.53
N ASP A 118 -3.97 30.06 -9.91
CA ASP A 118 -4.75 28.83 -10.12
C ASP A 118 -5.05 28.11 -8.80
N VAL A 119 -5.59 28.83 -7.82
CA VAL A 119 -5.96 28.35 -6.48
C VAL A 119 -7.44 28.60 -6.21
N VAL A 120 -8.08 27.64 -5.54
CA VAL A 120 -9.43 27.77 -4.99
C VAL A 120 -9.43 27.50 -3.50
N VAL A 121 -10.19 28.30 -2.76
CA VAL A 121 -10.46 28.10 -1.33
C VAL A 121 -11.91 28.48 -1.09
N SER A 122 -12.62 27.73 -0.27
CA SER A 122 -14.00 28.03 0.10
C SER A 122 -14.32 27.41 1.46
N VAL A 123 -15.38 27.94 2.09
CA VAL A 123 -15.89 27.41 3.35
C VAL A 123 -17.41 27.34 3.31
N GLY A 124 -17.95 26.13 3.45
CA GLY A 124 -19.36 25.89 3.65
C GLY A 124 -20.20 25.79 2.38
N HIS A 125 -19.58 25.38 1.26
CA HIS A 125 -20.33 24.89 0.12
C HIS A 125 -20.81 23.46 0.34
N LEU A 126 -20.10 22.63 1.10
CA LEU A 126 -20.46 21.27 1.52
C LEU A 126 -20.56 21.18 3.05
N ALA A 127 -20.52 19.96 3.60
CA ALA A 127 -20.41 19.74 5.04
C ALA A 127 -19.04 20.25 5.58
N TYR A 128 -18.91 20.40 6.90
CA TYR A 128 -17.69 20.82 7.64
C TYR A 128 -17.44 22.32 7.79
N ALA A 129 -18.35 23.19 7.34
CA ALA A 129 -18.24 24.64 7.62
C ALA A 129 -18.00 24.94 9.11
N ASN A 130 -18.73 24.23 10.00
CA ASN A 130 -18.59 24.32 11.44
C ASN A 130 -17.27 23.77 12.00
N ARG A 131 -16.54 22.92 11.25
CA ARG A 131 -15.21 22.39 11.62
C ARG A 131 -14.06 23.29 11.14
N THR A 132 -14.34 24.29 10.31
CA THR A 132 -13.31 25.15 9.72
C THR A 132 -13.03 26.38 10.57
N ALA A 133 -11.75 26.57 10.90
CA ALA A 133 -11.18 27.76 11.51
C ALA A 133 -10.43 28.58 10.44
N VAL A 134 -10.75 29.86 10.30
CA VAL A 134 -10.10 30.77 9.35
C VAL A 134 -9.31 31.85 10.09
N PHE A 135 -8.06 32.07 9.72
CA PHE A 135 -7.24 33.17 10.25
C PHE A 135 -7.31 34.40 9.34
N VAL A 136 -7.61 35.56 9.95
CA VAL A 136 -7.57 36.87 9.30
C VAL A 136 -6.28 37.54 9.72
N GLN A 137 -5.33 37.60 8.79
CA GLN A 137 -3.93 37.95 9.08
C GLN A 137 -3.70 39.46 9.09
N ASP A 138 -4.38 40.20 8.21
CA ASP A 138 -4.04 41.59 7.92
C ASP A 138 -5.20 42.56 8.21
N SER A 139 -4.85 43.76 8.66
CA SER A 139 -5.74 44.91 8.71
C SER A 139 -6.19 45.38 7.31
N GLU A 140 -5.42 45.06 6.26
CA GLU A 140 -5.76 45.34 4.87
C GLU A 140 -6.71 44.31 4.25
N ASP A 141 -6.99 43.18 4.91
CA ASP A 141 -7.97 42.22 4.41
C ASP A 141 -9.34 42.93 4.22
N PRO A 142 -10.11 42.66 3.15
CA PRO A 142 -11.30 43.45 2.80
C PRO A 142 -12.39 43.55 3.88
N VAL A 143 -12.40 42.65 4.86
CA VAL A 143 -13.30 42.74 6.03
C VAL A 143 -12.85 43.82 7.03
N CYS A 144 -11.55 44.08 7.08
CA CYS A 144 -10.87 45.01 7.96
C CYS A 144 -10.63 46.39 7.31
N ALA A 145 -10.51 46.43 5.99
CA ALA A 145 -10.22 47.63 5.23
C ALA A 145 -11.46 48.19 4.51
N ASN A 146 -11.59 49.51 4.50
CA ASN A 146 -12.66 50.23 3.78
C ASN A 146 -12.32 50.34 2.28
N LEU A 147 -12.01 49.21 1.63
CA LEU A 147 -11.50 49.15 0.26
C LEU A 147 -12.58 49.54 -0.75
N THR A 148 -12.26 50.49 -1.62
CA THR A 148 -13.09 50.82 -2.79
C THR A 148 -12.57 50.04 -3.99
N ILE A 149 -13.10 48.83 -4.21
CA ILE A 149 -12.73 47.99 -5.35
C ILE A 149 -13.53 48.44 -6.58
N GLU A 150 -12.86 49.05 -7.56
CA GLU A 150 -13.50 49.60 -8.77
C GLU A 150 -13.99 48.52 -9.73
N ASP A 151 -13.18 47.47 -9.95
CA ASP A 151 -13.51 46.36 -10.83
C ASP A 151 -14.64 45.49 -10.25
N ALA A 152 -15.65 45.21 -11.07
CA ALA A 152 -16.83 44.49 -10.62
C ALA A 152 -16.54 43.00 -10.35
N ALA A 153 -15.69 42.36 -11.17
CA ALA A 153 -15.35 40.95 -11.01
C ALA A 153 -14.48 40.70 -9.78
N GLU A 154 -13.51 41.58 -9.53
CA GLU A 154 -12.69 41.58 -8.32
C GLU A 154 -13.53 41.84 -7.06
N ARG A 155 -14.52 42.73 -7.14
CA ARG A 155 -15.44 42.97 -6.02
C ARG A 155 -16.30 41.75 -5.70
N ASP A 156 -16.85 41.10 -6.73
CA ASP A 156 -17.63 39.86 -6.58
C ASP A 156 -16.77 38.72 -6.02
N TYR A 157 -15.49 38.67 -6.38
CA TYR A 157 -14.52 37.76 -5.78
C TYR A 157 -14.43 37.95 -4.26
N TYR A 158 -14.13 39.16 -3.80
CA TYR A 158 -13.97 39.42 -2.37
C TYR A 158 -15.27 39.25 -1.58
N TYR A 159 -16.44 39.56 -2.15
CA TYR A 159 -17.73 39.29 -1.49
C TYR A 159 -17.96 37.79 -1.23
N ARG A 160 -17.57 36.91 -2.15
CA ARG A 160 -17.63 35.46 -1.90
C ARG A 160 -16.64 35.00 -0.84
N ARG A 161 -15.45 35.59 -0.77
CA ARG A 161 -14.47 35.31 0.29
C ARG A 161 -14.99 35.74 1.67
N LEU A 162 -15.65 36.89 1.75
CA LEU A 162 -16.36 37.33 2.96
C LEU A 162 -17.48 36.37 3.36
N GLN A 163 -18.23 35.83 2.40
CA GLN A 163 -19.25 34.82 2.69
C GLN A 163 -18.62 33.53 3.22
N SER A 164 -17.49 33.08 2.67
CA SER A 164 -16.73 31.93 3.20
C SER A 164 -16.26 32.19 4.63
N LEU A 165 -15.69 33.37 4.91
CA LEU A 165 -15.30 33.77 6.27
C LEU A 165 -16.49 33.72 7.24
N LYS A 166 -17.66 34.22 6.83
CA LYS A 166 -18.89 34.21 7.62
C LYS A 166 -19.41 32.78 7.91
N ASN A 167 -19.17 31.84 7.01
CA ASN A 167 -19.58 30.44 7.15
C ASN A 167 -18.67 29.64 8.12
N ALA A 168 -17.43 30.07 8.33
CA ALA A 168 -16.45 29.34 9.15
C ALA A 168 -16.90 29.17 10.61
N GLY A 169 -16.77 27.97 11.17
CA GLY A 169 -17.13 27.68 12.56
C GLY A 169 -16.39 28.55 13.56
N LEU A 170 -15.12 28.84 13.29
CA LEU A 170 -14.25 29.69 14.10
C LEU A 170 -13.51 30.70 13.23
N ILE A 171 -13.39 31.93 13.71
CA ILE A 171 -12.55 32.98 13.10
C ILE A 171 -11.47 33.37 14.10
N LEU A 172 -10.24 33.44 13.61
CA LEU A 172 -9.06 33.79 14.38
C LEU A 172 -8.57 35.16 13.91
N THR A 173 -8.22 36.05 14.83
CA THR A 173 -7.72 37.40 14.50
C THR A 173 -6.36 37.66 15.14
N ALA A 174 -5.59 38.57 14.54
CA ALA A 174 -4.28 38.96 15.07
C ALA A 174 -4.40 39.98 16.21
N SER A 175 -5.45 40.83 16.21
CA SER A 175 -5.70 41.83 17.26
C SER A 175 -7.15 41.87 17.76
N GLU A 176 -7.38 42.54 18.90
CA GLU A 176 -8.72 42.80 19.44
C GLU A 176 -9.52 43.76 18.55
N GLU A 177 -8.87 44.77 17.97
CA GLU A 177 -9.54 45.73 17.08
C GLU A 177 -10.10 45.04 15.83
N GLN A 178 -9.34 44.10 15.25
CA GLN A 178 -9.81 43.27 14.14
C GLN A 178 -10.98 42.39 14.57
N ARG A 179 -10.91 41.77 15.76
CA ARG A 179 -11.99 40.94 16.32
C ARG A 179 -13.29 41.73 16.41
N ASP A 180 -13.27 42.89 17.06
CA ASP A 180 -14.45 43.72 17.26
C ASP A 180 -15.03 44.21 15.93
N LEU A 181 -14.16 44.56 14.97
CA LEU A 181 -14.58 44.97 13.63
C LEU A 181 -15.25 43.83 12.87
N ILE A 182 -14.69 42.61 12.89
CA ILE A 182 -15.26 41.44 12.21
C ILE A 182 -16.60 41.05 12.83
N ILE A 183 -16.71 41.01 14.17
CA ILE A 183 -17.95 40.74 14.89
C ILE A 183 -19.04 41.70 14.43
N LYS A 184 -18.71 43.00 14.37
CA LYS A 184 -19.64 44.06 13.98
C LYS A 184 -20.01 44.00 12.49
N THR A 185 -19.04 43.81 11.60
CA THR A 185 -19.24 43.86 10.14
C THR A 185 -19.99 42.63 9.64
N LEU A 186 -19.72 41.44 10.18
CA LEU A 186 -20.34 40.18 9.76
C LEU A 186 -21.54 39.76 10.63
N SER A 187 -21.82 40.49 11.71
CA SER A 187 -22.87 40.20 12.70
C SER A 187 -22.73 38.80 13.31
N LEU A 188 -21.54 38.50 13.82
CA LEU A 188 -21.19 37.20 14.42
C LEU A 188 -21.30 37.24 15.95
N SER A 189 -21.37 36.07 16.59
CA SER A 189 -21.31 35.95 18.04
C SER A 189 -19.87 36.01 18.55
N ASP A 190 -19.67 36.56 19.75
CA ASP A 190 -18.37 36.69 20.40
C ASP A 190 -17.59 35.36 20.51
N GLU A 191 -18.31 34.26 20.73
CA GLU A 191 -17.75 32.91 20.87
C GLU A 191 -17.14 32.37 19.57
N ARG A 192 -17.51 32.92 18.41
CA ARG A 192 -17.01 32.51 17.09
C ARG A 192 -15.76 33.26 16.65
N VAL A 193 -15.32 34.28 17.37
CA VAL A 193 -14.16 35.11 16.99
C VAL A 193 -13.17 35.18 18.15
N VAL A 194 -11.99 34.56 17.96
CA VAL A 194 -10.94 34.45 18.97
C VAL A 194 -9.71 35.24 18.53
N ASN A 195 -9.24 36.13 19.39
CA ASN A 195 -8.01 36.87 19.18
C ASN A 195 -6.79 36.04 19.62
N LEU A 196 -5.85 35.80 18.71
CA LEU A 196 -4.59 35.12 19.00
C LEU A 196 -3.54 36.06 19.61
N GLY A 197 -3.63 37.38 19.40
CA GLY A 197 -2.63 38.34 19.84
C GLY A 197 -1.31 38.21 19.05
N ALA A 198 -1.39 37.67 17.84
CA ALA A 198 -0.26 37.36 16.98
C ALA A 198 0.08 38.55 16.07
N TYR A 199 0.65 39.62 16.64
CA TYR A 199 1.27 40.67 15.84
C TYR A 199 2.74 40.30 15.60
N CYS A 200 3.01 39.58 14.50
CA CYS A 200 4.37 39.31 14.06
C CYS A 200 4.82 40.46 13.17
N ASP A 201 5.59 41.39 13.72
CA ASP A 201 6.27 42.44 12.93
C ASP A 201 7.41 41.76 12.15
N TYR A 202 7.15 41.31 10.92
CA TYR A 202 8.24 40.93 10.02
C TYR A 202 8.99 42.19 9.66
N GLY A 203 10.14 42.38 10.31
CA GLY A 203 11.05 43.50 10.03
C GLY A 203 11.35 43.60 8.54
N LEU A 204 10.77 44.60 7.88
CA LEU A 204 11.25 45.10 6.58
C LEU A 204 12.54 45.89 6.82
N GLU A 205 13.64 45.20 7.10
CA GLU A 205 14.97 45.74 6.84
C GLU A 205 15.28 45.60 5.34
N ASP A 206 15.51 46.74 4.69
CA ASP A 206 16.11 46.91 3.36
C ASP A 206 15.34 46.47 2.09
N GLN A 207 14.20 47.11 1.77
CA GLN A 207 13.85 47.35 0.35
C GLN A 207 13.30 48.76 0.07
N LYS A 208 13.76 49.34 -1.05
CA LYS A 208 13.56 50.74 -1.49
C LYS A 208 12.07 51.13 -1.65
N PRO A 209 11.73 52.41 -1.42
CA PRO A 209 10.33 52.87 -1.39
C PRO A 209 9.68 52.87 -2.77
N LEU A 210 8.53 52.22 -2.88
CA LEU A 210 7.53 52.49 -3.91
C LEU A 210 6.66 53.67 -3.46
N THR A 211 6.51 54.64 -4.37
CA THR A 211 5.77 55.88 -4.17
C THR A 211 4.28 55.69 -4.41
N HIS A 212 3.42 55.87 -3.41
CA HIS A 212 2.28 56.81 -3.41
C HIS A 212 1.33 56.65 -2.20
N SER A 213 0.83 57.82 -1.75
CA SER A 213 -0.23 58.16 -0.78
C SER A 213 -0.06 57.77 0.70
N ASP A 214 0.62 58.68 1.40
CA ASP A 214 0.63 58.82 2.86
C ASP A 214 -0.75 59.18 3.43
N SER A 215 -1.29 58.31 4.29
CA SER A 215 -2.21 58.75 5.37
C SER A 215 -2.13 57.89 6.64
N TRP A 216 -1.62 56.65 6.56
CA TRP A 216 -1.50 55.74 7.71
C TRP A 216 -0.23 55.97 8.54
N ARG A 217 0.90 56.37 7.91
CA ARG A 217 2.17 56.66 8.60
C ARG A 217 2.09 57.76 9.66
N ALA A 218 1.25 58.78 9.45
CA ALA A 218 1.07 59.87 10.42
C ALA A 218 0.23 59.49 11.66
N ALA A 219 -0.51 58.37 11.58
CA ALA A 219 -1.16 57.75 12.74
C ALA A 219 -0.19 56.81 13.47
N TYR A 220 0.66 56.10 12.72
CA TYR A 220 1.71 55.21 13.24
C TYR A 220 2.80 55.96 14.03
N ASP A 221 3.34 57.05 13.48
CA ASP A 221 4.37 57.85 14.16
C ASP A 221 3.87 58.55 15.44
N ARG A 222 2.53 58.69 15.58
CA ARG A 222 1.91 59.20 16.81
C ARG A 222 1.77 58.13 17.91
N GLN A 223 1.81 56.86 17.55
CA GLN A 223 1.62 55.73 18.48
C GLN A 223 2.98 55.13 18.92
N VAL A 224 4.02 55.26 18.11
CA VAL A 224 5.40 54.78 18.39
C VAL A 224 6.23 55.75 19.26
N ALA A 225 5.70 56.95 19.56
CA ALA A 225 6.40 57.96 20.36
C ALA A 225 6.21 57.84 21.89
N ASP A 226 5.62 56.76 22.41
CA ASP A 226 5.54 56.48 23.84
C ASP A 226 6.54 55.39 24.26
N PRO A 227 7.68 55.74 24.91
CA PRO A 227 8.70 54.79 25.35
C PRO A 227 8.25 53.86 26.49
N GLY A 228 6.97 53.87 26.89
CA GLY A 228 6.42 53.10 28.00
C GLY A 228 5.54 51.90 27.63
N SER A 229 5.26 51.63 26.35
CA SER A 229 4.41 50.49 25.98
C SER A 229 5.23 49.19 25.85
N ASN A 230 5.27 48.41 26.94
CA ASN A 230 5.63 46.99 26.91
C ASN A 230 4.50 46.22 26.21
N LEU A 231 4.42 46.28 24.88
CA LEU A 231 3.74 45.22 24.11
C LEU A 231 4.78 44.10 23.90
N PRO A 232 4.57 42.90 24.45
CA PRO A 232 5.50 41.80 24.25
C PRO A 232 5.56 41.46 22.76
N GLN A 233 6.77 41.42 22.18
CA GLN A 233 6.99 40.70 20.92
C GLN A 233 6.52 39.26 21.14
N VAL A 234 5.42 38.90 20.50
CA VAL A 234 4.87 37.55 20.59
C VAL A 234 5.65 36.67 19.62
N SER A 235 6.30 35.63 20.13
CA SER A 235 7.01 34.67 19.29
C SER A 235 6.02 33.78 18.54
N VAL A 236 6.40 33.26 17.36
CA VAL A 236 5.56 32.36 16.55
C VAL A 236 5.14 31.13 17.37
N GLU A 237 6.01 30.65 18.27
CA GLU A 237 5.69 29.51 19.15
C GLU A 237 4.51 29.80 20.08
N TYR A 238 4.46 31.00 20.67
CA TYR A 238 3.35 31.37 21.55
C TYR A 238 2.02 31.51 20.78
N ALA A 239 2.09 32.02 19.55
CA ALA A 239 0.93 32.12 18.68
C ALA A 239 0.42 30.72 18.27
N ALA A 240 1.33 29.79 17.97
CA ALA A 240 1.02 28.39 17.66
C ALA A 240 0.37 27.66 18.84
N ASP A 241 0.91 27.80 20.06
CA ASP A 241 0.32 27.23 21.28
C ASP A 241 -1.12 27.72 21.50
N LYS A 242 -1.34 29.03 21.41
CA LYS A 242 -2.67 29.62 21.62
C LYS A 242 -3.65 29.23 20.51
N LEU A 243 -3.16 29.10 19.28
CA LEU A 243 -3.92 28.58 18.16
C LEU A 243 -4.34 27.13 18.42
N LEU A 244 -3.40 26.24 18.75
CA LEU A 244 -3.67 24.83 19.01
C LEU A 244 -4.73 24.65 20.10
N ASN A 245 -4.58 25.35 21.23
CA ASN A 245 -5.58 25.36 22.32
C ASN A 245 -6.97 25.83 21.87
N SER A 246 -7.03 26.79 20.94
CA SER A 246 -8.31 27.30 20.42
C SER A 246 -8.97 26.29 19.48
N LEU A 247 -8.18 25.59 18.67
CA LEU A 247 -8.65 24.52 17.78
C LEU A 247 -9.14 23.29 18.56
N GLU A 248 -8.46 22.91 19.65
CA GLU A 248 -8.90 21.82 20.53
C GLU A 248 -10.26 22.09 21.14
N LYS A 249 -10.45 23.26 21.76
CA LYS A 249 -11.75 23.66 22.35
C LYS A 249 -12.87 23.68 21.31
N HIS A 250 -12.55 24.11 20.09
CA HIS A 250 -13.49 24.10 18.99
C HIS A 250 -13.90 22.68 18.59
N SER A 251 -12.93 21.77 18.50
CA SER A 251 -13.15 20.34 18.26
C SER A 251 -14.09 19.71 19.30
N GLU A 252 -13.83 19.96 20.59
CA GLU A 252 -14.66 19.45 21.69
C GLU A 252 -16.11 19.97 21.61
N SER A 253 -16.29 21.26 21.34
CA SER A 253 -17.61 21.89 21.20
C SER A 253 -18.44 21.30 20.05
N ILE A 254 -17.80 20.96 18.92
CA ILE A 254 -18.49 20.34 17.76
C ILE A 254 -19.08 18.98 18.16
N VAL A 255 -18.32 18.18 18.92
CA VAL A 255 -18.77 16.84 19.38
C VAL A 255 -19.97 16.97 20.31
N GLU A 256 -19.94 17.91 21.26
CA GLU A 256 -21.04 18.16 22.19
C GLU A 256 -22.32 18.61 21.47
N GLN A 257 -22.21 19.48 20.48
CA GLN A 257 -23.35 19.98 19.70
C GLN A 257 -23.98 18.87 18.85
N ALA A 258 -23.17 18.01 18.22
CA ALA A 258 -23.65 16.88 17.43
C ALA A 258 -24.42 15.86 18.29
N ALA A 259 -23.94 15.54 19.49
CA ALA A 259 -24.60 14.63 20.42
C ALA A 259 -25.98 15.15 20.87
N SER A 260 -26.10 16.47 21.08
CA SER A 260 -27.34 17.12 21.51
C SER A 260 -28.42 17.14 20.42
N ALA A 261 -28.04 17.29 19.14
CA ALA A 261 -28.97 17.38 18.02
C ALA A 261 -29.73 16.06 17.72
N LEU A 262 -29.12 14.91 18.01
CA LEU A 262 -29.71 13.58 17.74
C LEU A 262 -30.92 13.24 18.62
N VAL A 263 -31.05 13.88 19.80
CA VAL A 263 -32.12 13.59 20.76
C VAL A 263 -33.42 14.35 20.44
N GLY A 264 -33.40 15.28 19.47
CA GLY A 264 -34.49 16.25 19.23
C GLY A 264 -35.32 16.11 17.94
N SER A 265 -35.04 15.15 17.04
CA SER A 265 -35.75 15.02 15.75
C SER A 265 -37.11 14.32 15.89
N SER A 266 -38.13 14.79 15.14
CA SER A 266 -39.51 14.27 15.19
C SER A 266 -39.84 13.17 14.18
N GLN A 267 -38.89 12.78 13.30
CA GLN A 267 -39.07 11.73 12.28
C GLN A 267 -37.83 10.82 12.22
N LEU A 268 -38.03 9.50 12.26
CA LEU A 268 -36.95 8.50 12.22
C LEU A 268 -36.31 8.45 10.81
N PRO A 269 -34.97 8.37 10.68
CA PRO A 269 -34.32 8.16 9.39
C PRO A 269 -34.70 6.81 8.77
N ARG A 270 -34.76 6.76 7.44
CA ARG A 270 -35.05 5.54 6.67
C ARG A 270 -33.77 4.73 6.45
N LEU A 271 -33.80 3.46 6.84
CA LEU A 271 -32.68 2.53 6.72
C LEU A 271 -33.03 1.38 5.77
N ALA A 272 -32.24 1.23 4.70
CA ALA A 272 -32.24 0.00 3.90
C ALA A 272 -31.36 -1.04 4.60
N TYR A 273 -31.95 -2.15 5.00
CA TYR A 273 -31.25 -3.25 5.66
C TYR A 273 -31.05 -4.41 4.68
N VAL A 274 -29.82 -4.56 4.18
CA VAL A 274 -29.45 -5.52 3.13
C VAL A 274 -28.78 -6.73 3.78
N SER A 275 -29.52 -7.84 3.91
CA SER A 275 -29.04 -9.06 4.58
C SER A 275 -29.85 -10.28 4.16
N PRO A 276 -29.27 -11.50 4.10
CA PRO A 276 -30.09 -12.71 4.14
C PRO A 276 -30.88 -12.78 5.45
N LEU A 277 -32.08 -13.35 5.41
CA LEU A 277 -32.94 -13.55 6.58
C LEU A 277 -33.43 -14.99 6.67
N PRO A 278 -33.97 -15.46 7.82
CA PRO A 278 -34.56 -16.79 7.89
C PRO A 278 -35.66 -16.94 6.83
N PRO A 279 -35.70 -18.03 6.03
CA PRO A 279 -35.13 -19.35 6.30
C PRO A 279 -33.75 -19.61 5.68
N ALA A 280 -33.03 -18.59 5.19
CA ALA A 280 -31.67 -18.75 4.69
C ALA A 280 -30.79 -19.39 5.78
N ARG A 281 -30.06 -20.46 5.41
CA ARG A 281 -29.31 -21.28 6.37
C ARG A 281 -27.93 -20.70 6.63
N THR A 282 -27.88 -19.50 7.20
CA THR A 282 -26.63 -18.81 7.55
C THR A 282 -26.71 -18.26 8.96
N GLY A 283 -25.57 -18.17 9.66
CA GLY A 283 -25.52 -17.53 10.97
C GLY A 283 -25.86 -16.04 10.92
N ILE A 284 -25.65 -15.40 9.76
CA ILE A 284 -25.97 -13.99 9.52
C ILE A 284 -27.48 -13.77 9.46
N ALA A 285 -28.25 -14.70 8.89
CA ALA A 285 -29.70 -14.63 8.88
C ALA A 285 -30.28 -14.64 10.31
N ASP A 286 -29.79 -15.55 11.15
CA ASP A 286 -30.17 -15.60 12.57
C ASP A 286 -29.74 -14.33 13.31
N TYR A 287 -28.52 -13.86 13.07
CA TYR A 287 -27.99 -12.62 13.65
C TYR A 287 -28.84 -11.39 13.29
N SER A 288 -29.20 -11.26 12.01
CA SER A 288 -30.03 -10.15 11.52
C SER A 288 -31.42 -10.16 12.15
N ALA A 289 -32.03 -11.33 12.33
CA ALA A 289 -33.31 -11.46 13.01
C ALA A 289 -33.24 -11.00 14.48
N GLU A 290 -32.11 -11.21 15.15
CA GLU A 290 -31.89 -10.73 16.53
C GLU A 290 -31.57 -9.23 16.61
N LEU A 291 -30.91 -8.65 15.61
CA LEU A 291 -30.52 -7.23 15.59
C LEU A 291 -31.65 -6.28 15.17
N LEU A 292 -32.47 -6.69 14.20
CA LEU A 292 -33.53 -5.85 13.61
C LEU A 292 -34.51 -5.24 14.64
N PRO A 293 -34.99 -5.98 15.68
CA PRO A 293 -35.84 -5.40 16.72
C PRO A 293 -35.20 -4.23 17.47
N GLU A 294 -33.88 -4.26 17.66
CA GLU A 294 -33.16 -3.21 18.38
C GLU A 294 -32.90 -1.99 17.50
N LEU A 295 -32.62 -2.19 16.21
CA LEU A 295 -32.47 -1.07 15.26
C LEU A 295 -33.79 -0.37 14.93
N ALA A 296 -34.92 -1.08 14.96
CA ALA A 296 -36.24 -0.49 14.71
C ALA A 296 -36.64 0.58 15.72
N ARG A 297 -35.92 0.68 16.86
CA ARG A 297 -36.08 1.77 17.84
C ARG A 297 -35.56 3.12 17.33
N TYR A 298 -34.63 3.09 16.36
CA TYR A 298 -33.91 4.26 15.88
C TYR A 298 -34.20 4.60 14.42
N TYR A 299 -34.74 3.65 13.64
CA TYR A 299 -34.89 3.78 12.19
C TYR A 299 -36.25 3.30 11.68
N GLY A 300 -36.74 3.92 10.60
CA GLY A 300 -37.76 3.33 9.73
C GLY A 300 -37.11 2.35 8.76
N ILE A 301 -37.24 1.04 9.01
CA ILE A 301 -36.48 0.01 8.28
C ILE A 301 -37.30 -0.62 7.16
N GLU A 302 -36.70 -0.77 5.97
CA GLU A 302 -37.15 -1.69 4.93
C GLU A 302 -36.08 -2.76 4.69
N LEU A 303 -36.52 -4.01 4.54
CA LEU A 303 -35.64 -5.17 4.38
C LEU A 303 -35.41 -5.41 2.88
N ILE A 304 -34.15 -5.38 2.45
CA ILE A 304 -33.76 -5.61 1.06
C ILE A 304 -33.13 -6.99 0.95
N MET A 305 -33.71 -7.86 0.11
CA MET A 305 -33.24 -9.23 -0.01
C MET A 305 -33.43 -9.82 -1.40
N GLU A 306 -32.56 -10.75 -1.79
CA GLU A 306 -32.66 -11.53 -3.02
C GLU A 306 -33.60 -12.74 -2.89
N GLN A 307 -33.73 -13.28 -1.68
CA GLN A 307 -34.57 -14.45 -1.41
C GLN A 307 -36.07 -14.12 -1.47
N PRO A 308 -36.92 -15.08 -1.88
CA PRO A 308 -38.33 -14.80 -2.17
C PRO A 308 -39.23 -14.67 -0.92
N GLU A 309 -38.79 -15.17 0.24
CA GLU A 309 -39.61 -15.18 1.46
C GLU A 309 -38.79 -15.02 2.75
N VAL A 310 -39.47 -14.54 3.79
CA VAL A 310 -38.99 -14.50 5.18
C VAL A 310 -39.88 -15.41 6.00
N SER A 311 -39.28 -16.39 6.66
CA SER A 311 -40.00 -17.38 7.48
C SER A 311 -40.26 -16.89 8.91
N ASP A 312 -39.60 -15.83 9.35
CA ASP A 312 -39.79 -15.24 10.67
C ASP A 312 -41.09 -14.42 10.71
N PRO A 313 -42.11 -14.84 11.47
CA PRO A 313 -43.41 -14.17 11.48
C PRO A 313 -43.36 -12.75 12.05
N TRP A 314 -42.43 -12.47 12.96
CA TRP A 314 -42.31 -11.15 13.57
C TRP A 314 -41.69 -10.18 12.56
N LEU A 315 -40.66 -10.58 11.83
CA LEU A 315 -40.06 -9.73 10.79
C LEU A 315 -41.08 -9.40 9.69
N SER A 316 -41.81 -10.38 9.17
CA SER A 316 -42.82 -10.16 8.12
C SER A 316 -43.99 -9.28 8.57
N ALA A 317 -44.29 -9.23 9.87
CA ALA A 317 -45.37 -8.42 10.41
C ALA A 317 -44.94 -6.96 10.70
N ASN A 318 -43.64 -6.72 10.93
CA ASN A 318 -43.15 -5.41 11.39
C ASN A 318 -42.37 -4.63 10.32
N PHE A 319 -41.89 -5.27 9.25
CA PHE A 319 -41.11 -4.61 8.22
C PHE A 319 -41.68 -4.79 6.83
N VAL A 320 -41.45 -3.78 5.99
CA VAL A 320 -41.70 -3.87 4.54
C VAL A 320 -40.52 -4.61 3.91
N ILE A 321 -40.83 -5.61 3.09
CA ILE A 321 -39.86 -6.40 2.35
C ILE A 321 -39.82 -5.91 0.90
N ARG A 322 -38.60 -5.70 0.38
CA ARG A 322 -38.32 -5.29 -0.99
C ARG A 322 -37.31 -6.24 -1.62
N ASP A 323 -37.46 -6.45 -2.92
CA ASP A 323 -36.45 -7.15 -3.69
C ASP A 323 -35.33 -6.18 -4.13
N VAL A 324 -34.25 -6.77 -4.67
CA VAL A 324 -33.07 -6.04 -5.14
C VAL A 324 -33.45 -5.07 -6.27
N ALA A 325 -34.26 -5.49 -7.24
CA ALA A 325 -34.64 -4.65 -8.38
C ALA A 325 -35.40 -3.39 -7.94
N TRP A 326 -36.34 -3.53 -7.01
CA TRP A 326 -37.04 -2.39 -6.43
C TRP A 326 -36.08 -1.46 -5.71
N PHE A 327 -35.12 -2.00 -4.95
CA PHE A 327 -34.14 -1.19 -4.25
C PHE A 327 -33.28 -0.36 -5.21
N GLU A 328 -32.81 -0.94 -6.32
CA GLU A 328 -32.01 -0.23 -7.32
C GLU A 328 -32.74 0.99 -7.91
N GLU A 329 -34.06 0.91 -8.08
CA GLU A 329 -34.90 2.01 -8.57
C GLU A 329 -35.23 3.06 -7.50
N ASN A 330 -35.02 2.76 -6.22
CA ASN A 330 -35.53 3.56 -5.09
C ASN A 330 -34.47 3.89 -4.03
N ALA A 331 -33.21 3.53 -4.25
CA ALA A 331 -32.12 3.66 -3.28
C ALA A 331 -31.93 5.10 -2.79
N GLU A 332 -32.20 6.10 -3.64
CA GLU A 332 -32.11 7.53 -3.32
C GLU A 332 -33.07 7.99 -2.21
N HIS A 333 -34.07 7.19 -1.87
CA HIS A 333 -35.06 7.51 -0.84
C HIS A 333 -34.64 7.09 0.58
N TYR A 334 -33.49 6.45 0.73
CA TYR A 334 -32.98 5.99 2.02
C TYR A 334 -31.93 6.96 2.57
N ASP A 335 -32.03 7.25 3.86
CA ASP A 335 -31.05 8.07 4.57
C ASP A 335 -29.80 7.25 4.89
N ARG A 336 -29.95 5.94 5.11
CA ARG A 336 -28.90 5.00 5.52
C ARG A 336 -29.03 3.68 4.77
N ILE A 337 -27.90 3.04 4.47
CA ILE A 337 -27.84 1.68 3.92
C ILE A 337 -26.88 0.85 4.78
N LEU A 338 -27.31 -0.33 5.23
CA LEU A 338 -26.51 -1.26 6.03
C LEU A 338 -26.45 -2.63 5.33
N TYR A 339 -25.24 -3.07 4.99
CA TYR A 339 -24.97 -4.35 4.34
C TYR A 339 -24.41 -5.36 5.35
N HIS A 340 -24.90 -6.58 5.32
CA HIS A 340 -24.32 -7.71 6.08
C HIS A 340 -23.63 -8.69 5.14
N VAL A 341 -22.30 -8.59 5.07
CA VAL A 341 -21.47 -9.37 4.12
C VAL A 341 -20.75 -10.50 4.83
N GLY A 342 -20.90 -11.71 4.32
CA GLY A 342 -20.20 -12.91 4.77
C GLY A 342 -19.68 -13.75 3.60
N ASN A 343 -18.98 -14.83 3.89
CA ASN A 343 -18.25 -15.62 2.90
C ASN A 343 -19.09 -16.76 2.27
N SER A 344 -20.33 -16.46 1.87
CA SER A 344 -21.26 -17.44 1.28
C SER A 344 -22.02 -16.84 0.11
N SER A 345 -22.55 -17.68 -0.80
CA SER A 345 -23.24 -17.21 -2.00
C SER A 345 -24.46 -16.31 -1.73
N PHE A 346 -25.04 -16.36 -0.51
CA PHE A 346 -26.15 -15.50 -0.10
C PHE A 346 -25.84 -14.00 -0.10
N HIS A 347 -24.56 -13.62 -0.15
CA HIS A 347 -24.12 -12.21 -0.11
C HIS A 347 -23.67 -11.69 -1.49
N TRP A 348 -23.77 -12.50 -2.55
CA TRP A 348 -23.25 -12.17 -3.87
C TRP A 348 -23.85 -10.90 -4.48
N HIS A 349 -25.19 -10.81 -4.49
CA HIS A 349 -25.90 -9.63 -5.01
C HIS A 349 -25.50 -8.33 -4.31
N MET A 350 -24.94 -8.40 -3.10
CA MET A 350 -24.50 -7.22 -2.36
C MET A 350 -23.24 -6.58 -2.93
N LEU A 351 -22.39 -7.33 -3.65
CA LEU A 351 -21.16 -6.79 -4.23
C LEU A 351 -21.47 -5.70 -5.27
N ASP A 352 -22.33 -6.02 -6.24
CA ASP A 352 -22.77 -5.08 -7.27
C ASP A 352 -23.62 -3.94 -6.69
N LEU A 353 -24.44 -4.22 -5.66
CA LEU A 353 -25.21 -3.19 -4.98
C LEU A 353 -24.31 -2.22 -4.22
N LEU A 354 -23.30 -2.70 -3.51
CA LEU A 354 -22.39 -1.88 -2.73
C LEU A 354 -21.57 -0.94 -3.62
N GLU A 355 -21.15 -1.41 -4.80
CA GLU A 355 -20.46 -0.56 -5.80
C GLU A 355 -21.34 0.60 -6.28
N ARG A 356 -22.64 0.36 -6.49
CA ARG A 356 -23.58 1.36 -7.03
C ARG A 356 -24.25 2.22 -5.96
N PHE A 357 -24.54 1.64 -4.80
CA PHE A 357 -25.24 2.21 -3.66
C PHE A 357 -24.45 1.96 -2.38
N PRO A 358 -23.41 2.77 -2.13
CA PRO A 358 -22.53 2.57 -1.01
C PRO A 358 -23.25 2.66 0.34
N GLY A 359 -22.81 1.90 1.32
CA GLY A 359 -23.40 1.86 2.66
C GLY A 359 -22.40 1.37 3.72
N VAL A 360 -22.85 1.36 4.97
CA VAL A 360 -22.06 0.76 6.06
C VAL A 360 -22.06 -0.75 5.90
N VAL A 361 -20.88 -1.38 5.98
CA VAL A 361 -20.72 -2.82 5.83
C VAL A 361 -20.42 -3.46 7.18
N VAL A 362 -21.23 -4.43 7.58
CA VAL A 362 -20.93 -5.38 8.65
C VAL A 362 -20.24 -6.57 8.03
N LEU A 363 -18.92 -6.61 8.18
CA LEU A 363 -18.07 -7.65 7.62
C LEU A 363 -17.96 -8.80 8.63
N HIS A 364 -18.77 -9.84 8.42
CA HIS A 364 -18.84 -11.01 9.30
C HIS A 364 -17.68 -11.98 9.13
N ASP A 365 -17.17 -12.09 7.90
CA ASP A 365 -16.00 -12.89 7.55
C ASP A 365 -14.96 -11.97 6.90
N PHE A 366 -13.70 -11.99 7.37
CA PHE A 366 -12.65 -11.19 6.75
C PHE A 366 -12.23 -11.76 5.39
N TYR A 367 -12.23 -13.08 5.23
CA TYR A 367 -11.87 -13.71 3.95
C TYR A 367 -13.12 -14.00 3.14
N LEU A 368 -13.23 -13.43 1.93
CA LEU A 368 -14.39 -13.54 1.03
C LEU A 368 -14.13 -14.44 -0.19
N GLY A 369 -13.01 -15.16 -0.22
CA GLY A 369 -12.66 -15.99 -1.37
C GLY A 369 -13.68 -17.10 -1.71
N HIS A 370 -14.48 -17.61 -0.76
CA HIS A 370 -15.53 -18.59 -1.10
C HIS A 370 -16.76 -17.92 -1.72
N LEU A 371 -17.09 -16.70 -1.29
CA LEU A 371 -18.10 -15.86 -1.95
C LEU A 371 -17.70 -15.57 -3.40
N LEU A 372 -16.42 -15.29 -3.65
CA LEU A 372 -15.92 -14.96 -4.99
C LEU A 372 -15.69 -16.18 -5.89
N ALA A 373 -15.35 -17.33 -5.34
CA ALA A 373 -14.99 -18.53 -6.11
C ALA A 373 -16.11 -19.10 -7.00
N GLN A 374 -17.35 -18.62 -6.88
CA GLN A 374 -18.43 -18.98 -7.79
C GLN A 374 -18.30 -18.32 -9.17
N ASP A 375 -17.55 -17.23 -9.28
CA ASP A 375 -17.19 -16.57 -10.53
C ASP A 375 -15.66 -16.42 -10.60
N GLY A 376 -15.04 -17.19 -11.50
CA GLY A 376 -13.59 -17.19 -11.66
C GLY A 376 -13.02 -15.81 -12.02
N LEU A 377 -13.74 -15.01 -12.81
CA LEU A 377 -13.30 -13.68 -13.24
C LEU A 377 -13.35 -12.70 -12.08
N ALA A 378 -14.42 -12.73 -11.28
CA ALA A 378 -14.54 -11.87 -10.11
C ALA A 378 -13.46 -12.20 -9.06
N LEU A 379 -13.17 -13.49 -8.85
CA LEU A 379 -12.08 -13.90 -7.97
C LEU A 379 -10.72 -13.43 -8.47
N GLU A 380 -10.44 -13.60 -9.78
CA GLU A 380 -9.20 -13.16 -10.40
C GLU A 380 -8.99 -11.65 -10.22
N GLN A 381 -10.01 -10.85 -10.55
CA GLN A 381 -9.98 -9.39 -10.42
C GLN A 381 -9.79 -8.97 -8.96
N ALA A 382 -10.54 -9.55 -8.02
CA ALA A 382 -10.44 -9.21 -6.60
C ALA A 382 -9.05 -9.56 -6.02
N LEU A 383 -8.44 -10.67 -6.45
CA LEU A 383 -7.09 -11.04 -6.05
C LEU A 383 -6.04 -10.09 -6.62
N TYR A 384 -6.14 -9.73 -7.90
CA TYR A 384 -5.26 -8.75 -8.51
C TYR A 384 -5.38 -7.38 -7.82
N ASP A 385 -6.60 -6.87 -7.64
CA ASP A 385 -6.85 -5.58 -7.00
C ASP A 385 -6.28 -5.54 -5.57
N SER A 386 -6.45 -6.62 -4.81
CA SER A 386 -6.03 -6.68 -3.41
C SER A 386 -4.54 -6.99 -3.21
N HIS A 387 -3.94 -7.79 -4.09
CA HIS A 387 -2.66 -8.48 -3.81
C HIS A 387 -1.71 -8.56 -5.02
N GLY A 388 -2.12 -8.05 -6.19
CA GLY A 388 -1.32 -8.00 -7.40
C GLY A 388 -1.00 -9.36 -8.02
N TYR A 389 0.06 -9.37 -8.83
CA TYR A 389 0.45 -10.54 -9.64
C TYR A 389 0.88 -11.76 -8.82
N LEU A 390 1.32 -11.59 -7.57
CA LEU A 390 1.67 -12.72 -6.69
C LEU A 390 0.45 -13.61 -6.43
N ALA A 391 -0.69 -13.00 -6.11
CA ALA A 391 -1.93 -13.76 -5.86
C ALA A 391 -2.48 -14.40 -7.14
N LEU A 392 -2.30 -13.77 -8.29
CA LEU A 392 -2.62 -14.37 -9.59
C LEU A 392 -1.73 -15.59 -9.87
N THR A 393 -0.42 -15.45 -9.68
CA THR A 393 0.52 -16.57 -9.87
C THR A 393 0.16 -17.76 -8.96
N ASP A 394 -0.22 -17.49 -7.72
CA ASP A 394 -0.72 -18.52 -6.79
C ASP A 394 -2.05 -19.14 -7.24
N LEU A 395 -2.98 -18.35 -7.76
CA LEU A 395 -4.24 -18.84 -8.32
C LEU A 395 -4.01 -19.87 -9.43
N TYR A 396 -3.14 -19.55 -10.39
CA TYR A 396 -2.87 -20.42 -11.54
C TYR A 396 -1.94 -21.60 -11.19
N SER A 397 -1.02 -21.46 -10.25
CA SER A 397 -0.07 -22.52 -9.86
C SER A 397 -0.61 -23.48 -8.79
N SER A 398 -1.27 -22.94 -7.76
CA SER A 398 -1.73 -23.69 -6.58
C SER A 398 -3.23 -24.02 -6.63
N GLY A 399 -3.98 -23.35 -7.51
CA GLY A 399 -5.41 -23.55 -7.72
C GLY A 399 -6.29 -22.80 -6.71
N VAL A 400 -7.55 -22.57 -7.10
CA VAL A 400 -8.55 -21.79 -6.36
C VAL A 400 -8.59 -22.13 -4.87
N LYS A 401 -8.61 -23.42 -4.51
CA LYS A 401 -8.73 -23.84 -3.11
C LYS A 401 -7.57 -23.35 -2.26
N ALA A 402 -6.31 -23.43 -2.71
CA ALA A 402 -5.19 -22.94 -1.90
C ALA A 402 -5.24 -21.41 -1.76
N THR A 403 -5.58 -20.72 -2.85
CA THR A 403 -5.56 -19.26 -2.95
C THR A 403 -6.62 -18.59 -2.08
N ILE A 404 -7.86 -19.08 -2.07
CA ILE A 404 -8.95 -18.50 -1.25
C ILE A 404 -8.75 -18.69 0.26
N TRP A 405 -7.86 -19.60 0.65
CA TRP A 405 -7.44 -19.78 2.05
C TRP A 405 -6.27 -18.88 2.43
N LYS A 406 -5.45 -18.47 1.45
CA LYS A 406 -4.28 -17.62 1.65
C LYS A 406 -4.63 -16.12 1.63
N TYR A 407 -5.54 -15.72 0.74
CA TYR A 407 -5.83 -14.30 0.46
C TYR A 407 -7.25 -13.89 0.87
N PRO A 408 -7.43 -12.76 1.57
CA PRO A 408 -8.74 -12.27 1.99
C PRO A 408 -9.69 -11.93 0.83
N ALA A 409 -9.17 -11.33 -0.25
CA ALA A 409 -9.94 -10.89 -1.42
C ALA A 409 -11.19 -10.05 -1.06
N ASN A 410 -11.11 -9.19 -0.04
CA ASN A 410 -12.23 -8.36 0.41
C ASN A 410 -12.09 -6.88 0.00
N TYR A 411 -11.03 -6.50 -0.72
CA TYR A 411 -10.69 -5.11 -0.99
C TYR A 411 -11.78 -4.35 -1.73
N GLN A 412 -12.49 -4.99 -2.66
CA GLN A 412 -13.62 -4.36 -3.37
C GLN A 412 -14.75 -3.96 -2.42
N VAL A 413 -15.03 -4.77 -1.40
CA VAL A 413 -16.00 -4.44 -0.34
C VAL A 413 -15.50 -3.25 0.48
N LEU A 414 -14.22 -3.25 0.86
CA LEU A 414 -13.63 -2.16 1.65
C LEU A 414 -13.63 -0.84 0.88
N ARG A 415 -13.30 -0.90 -0.42
CA ARG A 415 -13.22 0.25 -1.31
C ARG A 415 -14.57 0.97 -1.45
N ASN A 416 -15.66 0.21 -1.44
CA ASN A 416 -17.01 0.72 -1.70
C ASN A 416 -17.84 0.91 -0.40
N ALA A 417 -17.28 0.61 0.77
CA ALA A 417 -17.97 0.79 2.05
C ALA A 417 -17.88 2.24 2.56
N GLN A 418 -19.00 2.78 3.06
CA GLN A 418 -19.01 4.07 3.77
C GLN A 418 -18.35 3.96 5.16
N GLY A 419 -18.32 2.75 5.71
CA GLY A 419 -17.74 2.41 7.00
C GLY A 419 -17.78 0.90 7.20
N VAL A 420 -16.84 0.36 7.98
CA VAL A 420 -16.73 -1.09 8.19
C VAL A 420 -16.90 -1.41 9.68
N ILE A 421 -17.85 -2.28 9.97
CA ILE A 421 -18.10 -2.85 11.29
C ILE A 421 -17.63 -4.29 11.28
N VAL A 422 -16.85 -4.67 12.29
CA VAL A 422 -16.42 -6.06 12.55
C VAL A 422 -16.73 -6.45 13.98
N HIS A 423 -16.70 -7.76 14.24
CA HIS A 423 -17.10 -8.32 15.53
C HIS A 423 -15.96 -8.62 16.50
N SER A 424 -14.71 -8.50 16.07
CA SER A 424 -13.54 -8.90 16.85
C SER A 424 -12.34 -7.96 16.65
N GLN A 425 -11.50 -7.82 17.67
CA GLN A 425 -10.21 -7.15 17.56
C GLN A 425 -9.30 -7.91 16.59
N PHE A 426 -9.40 -9.24 16.57
CA PHE A 426 -8.65 -10.07 15.62
C PHE A 426 -8.92 -9.69 14.15
N ALA A 427 -10.17 -9.35 13.78
CA ALA A 427 -10.48 -8.88 12.44
C ALA A 427 -9.83 -7.51 12.12
N ILE A 428 -9.74 -6.61 13.11
CA ILE A 428 -9.03 -5.32 12.96
C ILE A 428 -7.52 -5.56 12.82
N GLU A 429 -6.96 -6.53 13.53
CA GLU A 429 -5.55 -6.92 13.39
C GLU A 429 -5.24 -7.51 12.01
N LEU A 430 -6.15 -8.31 11.46
CA LEU A 430 -6.07 -8.76 10.06
C LEU A 430 -6.12 -7.58 9.08
N ALA A 431 -7.02 -6.60 9.30
CA ALA A 431 -7.05 -5.39 8.48
C ALA A 431 -5.72 -4.64 8.55
N ARG A 432 -5.11 -4.53 9.73
CA ARG A 432 -3.80 -3.90 9.93
C ARG A 432 -2.68 -4.65 9.23
N GLN A 433 -2.72 -5.98 9.26
CA GLN A 433 -1.73 -6.84 8.61
C GLN A 433 -1.79 -6.72 7.09
N TRP A 434 -2.99 -6.77 6.51
CA TRP A 434 -3.17 -6.84 5.05
C TRP A 434 -3.24 -5.47 4.37
N TYR A 435 -3.78 -4.46 5.05
CA TYR A 435 -4.07 -3.13 4.47
C TYR A 435 -3.39 -1.97 5.22
N GLY A 436 -2.63 -2.28 6.29
CA GLY A 436 -1.88 -1.28 7.05
C GLY A 436 -2.66 -0.64 8.21
N LYS A 437 -1.93 0.04 9.11
CA LYS A 437 -2.47 0.64 10.34
C LYS A 437 -3.58 1.66 10.07
N GLN A 438 -3.48 2.43 8.98
CA GLN A 438 -4.41 3.52 8.71
C GLN A 438 -5.81 3.01 8.38
N VAL A 439 -5.92 2.05 7.45
CA VAL A 439 -7.21 1.44 7.08
C VAL A 439 -7.87 0.79 8.30
N ALA A 440 -7.09 0.09 9.13
CA ALA A 440 -7.62 -0.59 10.31
C ALA A 440 -8.17 0.36 11.40
N ARG A 441 -7.69 1.60 11.49
CA ARG A 441 -8.16 2.59 12.48
C ARG A 441 -9.57 3.10 12.20
N GLU A 442 -10.04 3.01 10.95
CA GLU A 442 -11.34 3.53 10.52
C GLU A 442 -12.48 2.54 10.80
N TRP A 443 -12.15 1.31 11.20
CA TRP A 443 -13.11 0.23 11.42
C TRP A 443 -13.65 0.26 12.86
N THR A 444 -14.94 -0.03 13.01
CA THR A 444 -15.57 -0.11 14.34
C THR A 444 -15.71 -1.55 14.78
N LYS A 445 -15.22 -1.86 15.98
CA LYS A 445 -15.54 -3.13 16.64
C LYS A 445 -16.88 -3.01 17.36
N ILE A 446 -17.87 -3.78 16.92
CA ILE A 446 -19.12 -3.97 17.66
C ILE A 446 -19.23 -5.44 18.07
N PRO A 447 -19.33 -5.77 19.37
CA PRO A 447 -19.48 -7.15 19.82
C PRO A 447 -20.61 -7.86 19.09
N HIS A 448 -20.40 -9.12 18.72
CA HIS A 448 -21.44 -9.93 18.08
C HIS A 448 -22.63 -10.10 19.03
N LEU A 449 -23.77 -9.52 18.68
CA LEU A 449 -25.02 -9.60 19.43
C LEU A 449 -25.40 -11.05 19.77
N ARG A 450 -25.94 -11.26 20.98
CA ARG A 450 -26.62 -12.53 21.29
C ARG A 450 -27.82 -12.39 22.22
N ALA A 451 -28.98 -12.85 21.76
CA ALA A 451 -30.19 -12.93 22.56
C ALA A 451 -30.32 -14.27 23.32
N ILE A 452 -31.12 -14.29 24.38
CA ILE A 452 -31.47 -15.52 25.09
C ILE A 452 -32.30 -16.42 24.14
N PRO A 453 -31.91 -17.68 23.91
CA PRO A 453 -32.65 -18.58 23.02
C PRO A 453 -34.10 -18.78 23.48
N SER A 454 -35.07 -18.60 22.57
CA SER A 454 -36.50 -18.80 22.84
C SER A 454 -37.13 -19.87 21.92
N PRO A 455 -37.76 -20.94 22.47
CA PRO A 455 -37.95 -21.20 23.90
C PRO A 455 -36.65 -21.64 24.59
N SER A 456 -36.49 -21.22 25.84
CA SER A 456 -35.48 -21.77 26.75
C SER A 456 -36.02 -23.03 27.43
N PHE A 457 -35.14 -23.99 27.71
CA PHE A 457 -35.50 -25.23 28.40
C PHE A 457 -34.83 -25.29 29.76
N ASP A 458 -35.58 -25.70 30.77
CA ASP A 458 -34.97 -26.13 32.04
C ASP A 458 -34.13 -27.38 31.80
N ARG A 459 -33.01 -27.50 32.52
CA ARG A 459 -32.05 -28.59 32.36
C ARG A 459 -32.66 -29.97 32.60
N ALA A 460 -33.53 -30.11 33.61
CA ALA A 460 -34.15 -31.39 33.91
C ALA A 460 -35.12 -31.79 32.79
N GLU A 461 -35.86 -30.84 32.23
CA GLU A 461 -36.72 -31.09 31.06
C GLU A 461 -35.91 -31.45 29.81
N ALA A 462 -34.81 -30.73 29.56
CA ALA A 462 -33.95 -30.99 28.43
C ALA A 462 -33.35 -32.41 28.49
N ARG A 463 -32.84 -32.82 29.66
CA ARG A 463 -32.32 -34.17 29.90
C ARG A 463 -33.39 -35.25 29.73
N ARG A 464 -34.61 -35.04 30.24
CA ARG A 464 -35.74 -35.98 30.02
C ARG A 464 -36.05 -36.19 28.54
N ARG A 465 -36.13 -35.10 27.76
CA ARG A 465 -36.44 -35.18 26.32
C ARG A 465 -35.33 -35.83 25.50
N LEU A 466 -34.07 -35.65 25.90
CA LEU A 466 -32.91 -36.27 25.25
C LEU A 466 -32.63 -37.70 25.75
N GLY A 467 -33.33 -38.17 26.79
CA GLY A 467 -33.12 -39.49 27.40
C GLY A 467 -31.83 -39.58 28.22
N ILE A 468 -31.37 -38.47 28.78
CA ILE A 468 -30.15 -38.36 29.59
C ILE A 468 -30.49 -38.57 31.07
N GLY A 469 -29.73 -39.41 31.76
CA GLY A 469 -29.91 -39.67 33.18
C GLY A 469 -29.52 -38.47 34.07
N GLU A 470 -30.15 -38.30 35.23
CA GLU A 470 -29.86 -37.17 36.14
C GLU A 470 -28.40 -37.15 36.64
N ASN A 471 -27.78 -38.33 36.79
CA ASN A 471 -26.41 -38.48 37.25
C ASN A 471 -25.39 -38.56 36.11
N GLU A 472 -25.81 -38.42 34.85
CA GLU A 472 -24.88 -38.46 33.71
C GLU A 472 -24.17 -37.12 33.55
N PHE A 473 -22.88 -37.20 33.19
CA PHE A 473 -22.04 -36.04 32.91
C PHE A 473 -21.82 -35.90 31.40
N ILE A 474 -22.32 -34.82 30.82
CA ILE A 474 -22.39 -34.64 29.37
C ILE A 474 -21.44 -33.54 28.91
N VAL A 475 -20.44 -33.94 28.13
CA VAL A 475 -19.54 -33.02 27.43
C VAL A 475 -20.02 -32.86 25.99
N CYS A 476 -20.33 -31.64 25.58
CA CYS A 476 -20.83 -31.34 24.24
C CYS A 476 -19.82 -30.53 23.42
N SER A 477 -19.79 -30.77 22.11
CA SER A 477 -19.20 -29.86 21.13
C SER A 477 -20.25 -29.54 20.08
N PHE A 478 -20.49 -28.26 19.81
CA PHE A 478 -21.61 -27.80 18.99
C PHE A 478 -21.16 -27.25 17.64
N GLY A 479 -21.94 -27.54 16.59
CA GLY A 479 -21.71 -27.08 15.22
C GLY A 479 -21.22 -28.20 14.30
N LEU A 480 -21.12 -27.88 12.99
CA LEU A 480 -20.62 -28.83 11.99
C LEU A 480 -19.21 -29.32 12.33
N LEU A 481 -18.97 -30.62 12.17
CA LEU A 481 -17.67 -31.22 12.41
C LEU A 481 -16.74 -30.90 11.25
N GLY A 482 -15.52 -30.48 11.54
CA GLY A 482 -14.56 -30.08 10.51
C GLY A 482 -13.15 -29.81 11.05
N PRO A 483 -12.16 -29.69 10.15
CA PRO A 483 -10.75 -29.54 10.53
C PRO A 483 -10.52 -28.28 11.37
N ALA A 484 -11.12 -27.15 11.01
CA ALA A 484 -11.03 -25.88 11.74
C ALA A 484 -11.68 -25.91 13.13
N LYS A 485 -12.44 -26.96 13.47
CA LYS A 485 -13.14 -27.13 14.76
C LYS A 485 -12.39 -28.07 15.72
N LEU A 486 -11.25 -28.62 15.27
CA LEU A 486 -10.36 -29.49 16.05
C LEU A 486 -11.06 -30.64 16.80
N ASN A 487 -12.16 -31.18 16.26
CA ASN A 487 -12.92 -32.27 16.88
C ASN A 487 -12.06 -33.52 17.16
N HIS A 488 -11.04 -33.79 16.33
CA HIS A 488 -10.06 -34.85 16.56
C HIS A 488 -9.23 -34.63 17.83
N ARG A 489 -8.82 -33.39 18.12
CA ARG A 489 -8.11 -33.06 19.37
C ARG A 489 -9.03 -33.20 20.57
N LEU A 490 -10.30 -32.83 20.44
CA LEU A 490 -11.30 -33.09 21.49
C LEU A 490 -11.45 -34.58 21.77
N LEU A 491 -11.53 -35.41 20.73
CA LEU A 491 -11.57 -36.86 20.91
C LEU A 491 -10.30 -37.37 21.63
N GLU A 492 -9.11 -36.92 21.22
CA GLU A 492 -7.86 -37.30 21.87
C GLU A 492 -7.78 -36.89 23.34
N GLY A 493 -8.18 -35.65 23.66
CA GLY A 493 -8.22 -35.13 25.02
C GLY A 493 -9.24 -35.87 25.89
N TRP A 494 -10.43 -36.14 25.34
CA TRP A 494 -11.43 -36.97 26.00
C TRP A 494 -10.91 -38.37 26.32
N LEU A 495 -10.35 -39.08 25.33
CA LEU A 495 -9.86 -40.45 25.55
C LEU A 495 -8.70 -40.53 26.56
N LYS A 496 -8.06 -39.40 26.87
CA LYS A 496 -7.00 -39.30 27.88
C LYS A 496 -7.48 -38.84 29.26
N SER A 497 -8.69 -38.30 29.36
CA SER A 497 -9.20 -37.74 30.61
C SER A 497 -9.71 -38.81 31.57
N GLY A 498 -9.64 -38.49 32.86
CA GLY A 498 -10.34 -39.20 33.91
C GLY A 498 -11.85 -39.24 33.68
N VAL A 499 -12.42 -38.19 33.07
CA VAL A 499 -13.85 -38.13 32.69
C VAL A 499 -14.26 -39.29 31.78
N ALA A 500 -13.43 -39.66 30.81
CA ALA A 500 -13.71 -40.81 29.95
C ALA A 500 -13.62 -42.15 30.66
N SER A 501 -13.01 -42.24 31.85
CA SER A 501 -13.00 -43.46 32.66
C SER A 501 -14.30 -43.68 33.45
N ASP A 502 -15.08 -42.63 33.70
CA ASP A 502 -16.40 -42.74 34.32
C ASP A 502 -17.45 -43.27 33.32
N ARG A 503 -18.13 -44.35 33.69
CA ARG A 503 -19.17 -44.99 32.88
C ARG A 503 -20.42 -44.12 32.70
N PHE A 504 -20.64 -43.11 33.55
CA PHE A 504 -21.76 -42.18 33.47
C PHE A 504 -21.46 -40.91 32.66
N SER A 505 -20.24 -40.79 32.12
CA SER A 505 -19.84 -39.65 31.31
C SER A 505 -19.95 -39.93 29.82
N GLN A 506 -20.46 -38.97 29.05
CA GLN A 506 -20.63 -39.05 27.60
C GLN A 506 -20.03 -37.84 26.88
N LEU A 507 -19.51 -38.08 25.68
CA LEU A 507 -19.08 -37.04 24.73
C LEU A 507 -20.08 -36.97 23.56
N VAL A 508 -20.62 -35.79 23.30
CA VAL A 508 -21.62 -35.59 22.25
C VAL A 508 -21.17 -34.50 21.29
N PHE A 509 -20.96 -34.87 20.03
CA PHE A 509 -20.82 -33.94 18.93
C PHE A 509 -22.20 -33.60 18.38
N VAL A 510 -22.69 -32.41 18.73
CA VAL A 510 -23.99 -31.87 18.33
C VAL A 510 -23.83 -31.13 17.00
N GLY A 511 -23.87 -31.90 15.91
CA GLY A 511 -23.71 -31.41 14.55
C GLY A 511 -23.48 -32.52 13.53
N ALA A 512 -23.59 -32.16 12.25
CA ALA A 512 -23.39 -33.08 11.14
C ALA A 512 -21.92 -33.21 10.75
N THR A 513 -21.54 -34.39 10.28
CA THR A 513 -20.28 -34.60 9.56
C THR A 513 -20.40 -34.09 8.13
N GLN A 514 -19.33 -33.50 7.62
CA GLN A 514 -19.19 -33.25 6.19
C GLN A 514 -18.60 -34.54 5.59
N GLY A 515 -19.08 -35.00 4.43
CA GLY A 515 -18.66 -36.27 3.82
C GLY A 515 -17.21 -36.33 3.34
N ASP A 516 -16.29 -35.69 4.06
CA ASP A 516 -14.87 -35.54 3.77
C ASP A 516 -14.01 -36.58 4.50
N GLU A 517 -12.74 -36.64 4.10
CA GLU A 517 -11.77 -37.59 4.69
C GLU A 517 -11.51 -37.32 6.18
N TYR A 518 -11.61 -36.06 6.60
CA TYR A 518 -11.38 -35.68 8.00
C TYR A 518 -12.44 -36.29 8.92
N CYS A 519 -13.72 -36.15 8.57
CA CYS A 519 -14.82 -36.74 9.31
C CYS A 519 -14.77 -38.27 9.26
N ALA A 520 -14.43 -38.86 8.11
CA ALA A 520 -14.24 -40.31 7.99
C ALA A 520 -13.10 -40.86 8.87
N ARG A 521 -12.02 -40.08 9.07
CA ARG A 521 -10.95 -40.43 10.04
C ARG A 521 -11.43 -40.31 11.48
N LEU A 522 -12.15 -39.24 11.80
CA LEU A 522 -12.71 -39.01 13.13
C LEU A 522 -13.69 -40.13 13.53
N GLU A 523 -14.62 -40.50 12.64
CA GLU A 523 -15.58 -41.58 12.87
C GLU A 523 -14.88 -42.93 13.10
N ARG A 524 -13.85 -43.25 12.30
CA ARG A 524 -13.02 -44.45 12.51
C ARG A 524 -12.31 -44.43 13.86
N ALA A 525 -11.77 -43.28 14.27
CA ALA A 525 -11.14 -43.12 15.57
C ALA A 525 -12.14 -43.30 16.73
N ILE A 526 -13.36 -42.77 16.58
CA ILE A 526 -14.45 -42.98 17.54
C ILE A 526 -14.79 -44.47 17.64
N GLN A 527 -15.00 -45.15 16.51
CA GLN A 527 -15.34 -46.58 16.47
C GLN A 527 -14.25 -47.46 17.06
N ALA A 528 -12.97 -47.13 16.84
CA ALA A 528 -11.83 -47.84 17.38
C ALA A 528 -11.60 -47.61 18.89
N SER A 529 -12.26 -46.61 19.48
CA SER A 529 -12.07 -46.27 20.89
C SER A 529 -12.79 -47.25 21.84
N SER A 530 -12.20 -47.48 23.02
CA SER A 530 -12.80 -48.31 24.08
C SER A 530 -14.08 -47.70 24.67
N THR A 531 -14.34 -46.42 24.41
CA THR A 531 -15.50 -45.67 24.90
C THR A 531 -16.52 -45.36 23.81
N SER A 532 -16.43 -46.00 22.64
CA SER A 532 -17.25 -45.69 21.45
C SER A 532 -18.76 -45.61 21.71
N LYS A 533 -19.30 -46.47 22.60
CA LYS A 533 -20.72 -46.47 23.00
C LYS A 533 -21.17 -45.21 23.78
N ARG A 534 -20.22 -44.42 24.29
CA ARG A 534 -20.45 -43.18 25.05
C ARG A 534 -20.05 -41.92 24.27
N ILE A 535 -19.73 -42.09 22.98
CA ILE A 535 -19.44 -40.98 22.07
C ILE A 535 -20.54 -40.95 21.01
N ARG A 536 -21.27 -39.84 20.93
CA ARG A 536 -22.40 -39.67 19.99
C ARG A 536 -22.12 -38.54 19.01
N VAL A 537 -22.45 -38.77 17.74
CA VAL A 537 -22.57 -37.70 16.73
C VAL A 537 -24.05 -37.62 16.39
N THR A 538 -24.68 -36.46 16.59
CA THR A 538 -26.13 -36.32 16.41
C THR A 538 -26.56 -36.30 14.95
N GLY A 539 -25.65 -35.94 14.04
CA GLY A 539 -26.03 -35.47 12.71
C GLY A 539 -26.56 -34.04 12.80
N PHE A 540 -27.24 -33.59 11.75
CA PHE A 540 -27.83 -32.25 11.72
C PHE A 540 -28.91 -32.12 12.80
N ALA A 541 -28.65 -31.32 13.84
CA ALA A 541 -29.60 -31.07 14.91
C ALA A 541 -30.56 -29.94 14.50
N SER A 542 -31.87 -30.14 14.70
CA SER A 542 -32.85 -29.05 14.57
C SER A 542 -32.58 -27.94 15.60
N HIS A 543 -33.07 -26.72 15.38
CA HIS A 543 -32.93 -25.64 16.38
C HIS A 543 -33.46 -26.03 17.77
N GLN A 544 -34.55 -26.81 17.81
CA GLN A 544 -35.10 -27.32 19.06
C GLN A 544 -34.15 -28.33 19.72
N GLU A 545 -33.65 -29.31 18.97
CA GLU A 545 -32.71 -30.32 19.49
C GLU A 545 -31.40 -29.67 19.96
N TYR A 546 -30.87 -28.72 19.19
CA TYR A 546 -29.68 -27.95 19.53
C TYR A 546 -29.82 -27.23 20.88
N ARG A 547 -30.95 -26.56 21.11
CA ARG A 547 -31.26 -25.87 22.39
C ARG A 547 -31.44 -26.84 23.55
N LEU A 548 -32.02 -28.03 23.31
CA LEU A 548 -32.08 -29.07 24.34
C LEU A 548 -30.68 -29.51 24.74
N TRP A 549 -29.76 -29.72 23.79
CA TRP A 549 -28.39 -30.09 24.11
C TRP A 549 -27.63 -28.99 24.86
N LEU A 550 -27.81 -27.71 24.50
CA LEU A 550 -27.24 -26.58 25.25
C LEU A 550 -27.71 -26.56 26.71
N ALA A 551 -29.00 -26.78 26.95
CA ALA A 551 -29.56 -26.79 28.31
C ALA A 551 -29.19 -28.04 29.11
N ALA A 552 -28.99 -29.19 28.45
CA ALA A 552 -28.76 -30.47 29.12
C ALA A 552 -27.29 -30.72 29.51
N ALA A 553 -26.34 -30.11 28.79
CA ALA A 553 -24.91 -30.35 28.92
C ALA A 553 -24.33 -29.87 30.26
N ASP A 554 -23.23 -30.50 30.68
CA ASP A 554 -22.43 -30.08 31.84
C ASP A 554 -21.29 -29.15 31.44
N VAL A 555 -20.64 -29.46 30.32
CA VAL A 555 -19.48 -28.72 29.79
C VAL A 555 -19.58 -28.67 28.28
N ALA A 556 -19.29 -27.51 27.70
CA ALA A 556 -19.05 -27.35 26.27
C ALA A 556 -17.55 -27.31 25.97
N VAL A 557 -17.15 -27.87 24.82
CA VAL A 557 -15.81 -27.70 24.27
C VAL A 557 -15.89 -27.18 22.84
N GLN A 558 -15.34 -25.98 22.64
CA GLN A 558 -15.32 -25.27 21.36
C GLN A 558 -13.90 -24.84 21.00
N LEU A 559 -13.23 -25.70 20.24
CA LEU A 559 -11.87 -25.50 19.79
C LEU A 559 -11.85 -24.96 18.36
N ARG A 560 -10.82 -24.18 18.02
CA ARG A 560 -10.66 -23.56 16.70
C ARG A 560 -9.22 -23.52 16.23
N SER A 561 -9.07 -23.53 14.92
CA SER A 561 -7.84 -23.21 14.19
C SER A 561 -8.19 -22.53 12.88
N ASN A 562 -7.24 -21.83 12.26
CA ASN A 562 -7.39 -21.13 10.99
C ASN A 562 -8.58 -20.16 10.95
N SER A 563 -8.78 -19.37 12.02
CA SER A 563 -9.78 -18.30 12.02
C SER A 563 -9.43 -17.24 10.97
N ARG A 564 -10.47 -16.75 10.32
CA ARG A 564 -10.46 -15.81 9.19
C ARG A 564 -11.22 -14.53 9.55
N GLY A 565 -11.11 -14.09 10.81
CA GLY A 565 -11.78 -12.89 11.33
C GLY A 565 -13.22 -13.09 11.79
N GLU A 566 -13.77 -14.30 11.68
CA GLU A 566 -15.14 -14.60 12.07
C GLU A 566 -15.34 -14.69 13.59
N THR A 567 -16.59 -14.51 14.04
CA THR A 567 -16.98 -14.71 15.44
C THR A 567 -17.88 -15.93 15.59
N SER A 568 -17.59 -16.77 16.59
CA SER A 568 -18.28 -18.05 16.76
C SER A 568 -19.59 -17.92 17.54
N GLY A 569 -20.72 -17.89 16.85
CA GLY A 569 -22.05 -17.88 17.49
C GLY A 569 -22.28 -19.02 18.49
N THR A 570 -21.75 -20.22 18.23
CA THR A 570 -21.89 -21.38 19.14
C THR A 570 -21.18 -21.21 20.48
N ILE A 571 -20.17 -20.33 20.55
CA ILE A 571 -19.49 -20.00 21.81
C ILE A 571 -20.37 -19.06 22.61
N LEU A 572 -20.91 -18.03 21.96
CA LEU A 572 -21.84 -17.10 22.58
C LEU A 572 -23.12 -17.81 23.07
N ASP A 573 -23.58 -18.84 22.35
CA ASP A 573 -24.67 -19.71 22.81
C ASP A 573 -24.35 -20.43 24.13
N CYS A 574 -23.12 -20.89 24.30
CA CYS A 574 -22.68 -21.51 25.56
C CYS A 574 -22.65 -20.47 26.68
N LEU A 575 -22.12 -19.26 26.40
CA LEU A 575 -22.02 -18.20 27.40
C LEU A 575 -23.40 -17.69 27.85
N ILE A 576 -24.35 -17.47 26.92
CA ILE A 576 -25.70 -16.93 27.23
C ILE A 576 -26.54 -17.93 28.02
N THR A 577 -26.30 -19.23 27.81
CA THR A 577 -26.95 -20.29 28.60
C THR A 577 -26.22 -20.57 29.92
N GLY A 578 -25.06 -19.97 30.15
CA GLY A 578 -24.22 -20.22 31.33
C GLY A 578 -23.60 -21.62 31.33
N LEU A 579 -23.43 -22.26 30.17
CA LEU A 579 -22.79 -23.56 30.04
C LEU A 579 -21.26 -23.40 30.19
N PRO A 580 -20.62 -24.02 31.21
CA PRO A 580 -19.17 -23.97 31.38
C PRO A 580 -18.44 -24.40 30.11
N LEU A 581 -17.45 -23.60 29.69
CA LEU A 581 -16.85 -23.70 28.37
C LEU A 581 -15.34 -23.92 28.44
N ILE A 582 -14.82 -24.83 27.62
CA ILE A 582 -13.40 -24.95 27.29
C ILE A 582 -13.20 -24.47 25.84
N LEU A 583 -12.25 -23.57 25.64
CA LEU A 583 -11.84 -23.05 24.32
C LEU A 583 -10.32 -22.89 24.25
N ASN A 584 -9.77 -22.63 23.06
CA ASN A 584 -8.36 -22.23 22.90
C ASN A 584 -8.25 -20.77 22.43
N ALA A 585 -7.15 -20.10 22.80
CA ALA A 585 -6.87 -18.70 22.53
C ALA A 585 -6.53 -18.45 21.05
N HIS A 586 -7.51 -18.66 20.16
CA HIS A 586 -7.35 -18.54 18.71
C HIS A 586 -8.36 -17.55 18.12
N GLY A 587 -7.93 -16.66 17.23
CA GLY A 587 -8.81 -15.66 16.61
C GLY A 587 -9.64 -14.86 17.64
N SER A 588 -10.94 -14.67 17.36
CA SER A 588 -11.87 -13.94 18.25
C SER A 588 -12.04 -14.57 19.65
N MET A 589 -11.67 -15.84 19.85
CA MET A 589 -11.79 -16.49 21.17
C MET A 589 -10.69 -16.08 22.16
N ALA A 590 -9.56 -15.58 21.67
CA ALA A 590 -8.51 -15.05 22.54
C ALA A 590 -9.03 -13.88 23.39
N GLU A 591 -10.04 -13.15 22.88
CA GLU A 591 -10.66 -11.97 23.51
C GLU A 591 -11.62 -12.31 24.67
N VAL A 592 -12.04 -13.58 24.83
CA VAL A 592 -12.91 -14.00 25.94
C VAL A 592 -12.12 -13.91 27.25
N PRO A 593 -12.57 -13.23 28.32
CA PRO A 593 -11.81 -13.13 29.57
C PRO A 593 -11.49 -14.49 30.23
N ASP A 594 -10.35 -14.61 30.90
CA ASP A 594 -9.88 -15.88 31.51
C ASP A 594 -10.78 -16.39 32.64
N ASP A 595 -11.57 -15.51 33.25
CA ASP A 595 -12.55 -15.85 34.29
C ASP A 595 -13.92 -16.26 33.72
N VAL A 596 -14.13 -16.14 32.41
CA VAL A 596 -15.39 -16.48 31.70
C VAL A 596 -15.40 -17.91 31.16
N ALA A 597 -14.25 -18.44 30.76
CA ALA A 597 -14.11 -19.81 30.24
C ALA A 597 -12.75 -20.40 30.62
N VAL A 598 -12.62 -21.73 30.57
CA VAL A 598 -11.30 -22.37 30.61
C VAL A 598 -10.64 -22.16 29.26
N LYS A 599 -9.64 -21.27 29.22
CA LYS A 599 -8.91 -20.91 28.00
C LYS A 599 -7.59 -21.66 27.94
N LEU A 600 -7.44 -22.48 26.90
CA LEU A 600 -6.19 -23.14 26.53
C LEU A 600 -5.32 -22.18 25.70
N GLU A 601 -4.02 -22.44 25.67
CA GLU A 601 -3.08 -21.80 24.73
C GLU A 601 -3.54 -21.96 23.27
N ASN A 602 -3.09 -21.07 22.38
CA ASN A 602 -3.44 -21.12 20.95
C ASN A 602 -3.13 -22.49 20.34
N GLU A 603 -1.90 -22.96 20.54
CA GLU A 603 -1.50 -24.35 20.34
C GLU A 603 -1.42 -25.06 21.69
N PHE A 604 -2.07 -26.22 21.79
CA PHE A 604 -2.17 -26.96 23.04
C PHE A 604 -1.97 -28.46 22.79
N ASP A 605 -1.46 -29.15 23.80
CA ASP A 605 -1.35 -30.60 23.76
C ASP A 605 -2.62 -31.28 24.31
N LYS A 606 -2.72 -32.59 24.07
CA LYS A 606 -3.85 -33.40 24.54
C LYS A 606 -3.92 -33.48 26.06
N GLN A 607 -2.79 -33.34 26.77
CA GLN A 607 -2.72 -33.35 28.23
C GLN A 607 -3.38 -32.11 28.82
N SER A 608 -3.16 -30.93 28.24
CA SER A 608 -3.75 -29.67 28.68
C SER A 608 -5.27 -29.69 28.54
N LEU A 609 -5.78 -30.18 27.40
CA LEU A 609 -7.22 -30.35 27.20
C LEU A 609 -7.82 -31.42 28.13
N SER A 610 -7.11 -32.53 28.35
CA SER A 610 -7.52 -33.56 29.31
C SER A 610 -7.62 -33.00 30.73
N ALA A 611 -6.62 -32.24 31.17
CA ALA A 611 -6.61 -31.62 32.49
C ALA A 611 -7.76 -30.61 32.66
N ALA A 612 -8.07 -29.83 31.63
CA ALA A 612 -9.22 -28.92 31.64
C ALA A 612 -10.57 -29.67 31.78
N LEU A 613 -10.72 -30.79 31.07
CA LEU A 613 -11.89 -31.66 31.19
C LEU A 613 -12.01 -32.25 32.60
N ASP A 614 -10.91 -32.77 33.14
CA ASP A 614 -10.87 -33.36 34.49
C ASP A 614 -11.17 -32.32 35.56
N GLN A 615 -10.60 -31.12 35.45
CA GLN A 615 -10.86 -30.02 36.38
C GLN A 615 -12.34 -29.60 36.37
N LEU A 616 -12.94 -29.43 35.19
CA LEU A 616 -14.36 -29.09 35.12
C LEU A 616 -15.26 -30.25 35.53
N TYR A 617 -14.82 -31.50 35.50
CA TYR A 617 -15.58 -32.65 36.01
C TYR A 617 -15.51 -32.76 37.54
N GLU A 618 -14.30 -32.66 38.11
CA GLU A 618 -14.02 -32.82 39.54
C GLU A 618 -14.60 -31.71 40.43
N TYR A 619 -14.65 -30.47 39.94
CA TYR A 619 -14.97 -29.28 40.73
C TYR A 619 -16.28 -28.59 40.27
N PRO A 620 -17.46 -28.99 40.79
CA PRO A 620 -18.74 -28.35 40.47
C PRO A 620 -18.78 -26.84 40.76
N GLU A 621 -18.13 -26.39 41.84
CA GLU A 621 -18.04 -24.98 42.20
C GLU A 621 -17.29 -24.14 41.15
N LEU A 622 -16.36 -24.76 40.43
CA LEU A 622 -15.66 -24.12 39.32
C LEU A 622 -16.59 -23.95 38.12
N ARG A 623 -17.42 -24.97 37.82
CA ARG A 623 -18.48 -24.88 36.81
C ARG A 623 -19.47 -23.76 37.15
N ASP A 624 -19.93 -23.69 38.40
CA ASP A 624 -20.85 -22.64 38.85
C ASP A 624 -20.22 -21.24 38.75
N ARG A 625 -18.92 -21.13 39.05
CA ARG A 625 -18.18 -19.87 38.90
C ARG A 625 -18.15 -19.41 37.45
N TYR A 626 -17.72 -20.28 36.52
CA TYR A 626 -17.67 -19.97 35.10
C TYR A 626 -19.05 -19.67 34.52
N SER A 627 -20.08 -20.40 34.95
CA SER A 627 -21.47 -20.15 34.55
C SER A 627 -21.92 -18.72 34.89
N ARG A 628 -21.69 -18.29 36.15
CA ARG A 628 -22.06 -16.95 36.61
C ARG A 628 -21.27 -15.84 35.91
N THR A 629 -19.95 -16.00 35.77
CA THR A 629 -19.11 -14.99 35.12
C THR A 629 -19.41 -14.89 33.63
N ALA A 630 -19.66 -16.01 32.95
CA ALA A 630 -20.08 -16.03 31.55
C ALA A 630 -21.40 -15.30 31.33
N GLN A 631 -22.41 -15.56 32.16
CA GLN A 631 -23.70 -14.86 32.09
C GLN A 631 -23.55 -13.36 32.35
N ALA A 632 -22.77 -12.96 33.37
CA ALA A 632 -22.51 -11.55 33.65
C ALA A 632 -21.78 -10.85 32.50
N TYR A 633 -20.81 -11.52 31.89
CA TYR A 633 -20.06 -11.00 30.74
C TYR A 633 -20.96 -10.79 29.52
N ILE A 634 -21.73 -11.81 29.13
CA ILE A 634 -22.53 -11.75 27.90
C ILE A 634 -23.72 -10.78 28.02
N HIS A 635 -24.35 -10.66 29.20
CA HIS A 635 -25.38 -9.65 29.46
C HIS A 635 -24.83 -8.21 29.51
N ARG A 636 -23.53 -8.02 29.74
CA ARG A 636 -22.91 -6.69 29.72
C ARG A 636 -22.43 -6.31 28.32
N VAL A 637 -21.77 -7.24 27.62
CA VAL A 637 -21.00 -6.93 26.39
C VAL A 637 -21.79 -7.23 25.12
N HIS A 638 -22.59 -8.31 25.10
CA HIS A 638 -23.28 -8.79 23.89
C HIS A 638 -24.81 -8.62 23.93
N ALA A 639 -25.33 -7.93 24.95
CA ALA A 639 -26.76 -7.73 25.12
C ALA A 639 -27.36 -6.98 23.92
N PRO A 640 -28.53 -7.42 23.40
CA PRO A 640 -29.14 -6.84 22.20
C PRO A 640 -29.28 -5.32 22.25
N GLU A 641 -29.84 -4.77 23.32
CA GLU A 641 -30.02 -3.32 23.48
C GLU A 641 -28.69 -2.55 23.45
N HIS A 642 -27.66 -3.06 24.12
CA HIS A 642 -26.34 -2.42 24.12
C HIS A 642 -25.73 -2.42 22.72
N VAL A 643 -25.77 -3.57 22.04
CA VAL A 643 -25.21 -3.72 20.69
C VAL A 643 -26.00 -2.89 19.68
N GLY A 644 -27.34 -2.87 19.75
CA GLY A 644 -28.18 -2.04 18.90
C GLY A 644 -27.86 -0.55 19.01
N ARG A 645 -27.60 -0.04 20.22
CA ARG A 645 -27.12 1.33 20.43
C ARG A 645 -25.76 1.59 19.76
N LEU A 646 -24.80 0.68 19.91
CA LEU A 646 -23.48 0.80 19.27
C LEU A 646 -23.59 0.82 17.74
N PHE A 647 -24.51 0.03 17.16
CA PHE A 647 -24.80 0.08 15.73
C PHE A 647 -25.32 1.45 15.31
N MET A 648 -26.31 1.98 16.01
CA MET A 648 -26.84 3.32 15.74
C MET A 648 -25.74 4.39 15.80
N GLU A 649 -24.95 4.40 16.87
CA GLU A 649 -23.83 5.35 17.03
C GLU A 649 -22.83 5.25 15.88
N SER A 650 -22.51 4.03 15.45
CA SER A 650 -21.56 3.80 14.36
C SER A 650 -22.12 4.18 13.00
N ILE A 651 -23.37 3.81 12.70
CA ILE A 651 -24.05 4.14 11.44
C ILE A 651 -24.18 5.66 11.28
N GLU A 652 -24.62 6.36 12.33
CA GLU A 652 -24.75 7.82 12.29
C GLU A 652 -23.40 8.52 12.20
N ARG A 653 -22.38 8.01 12.89
CA ARG A 653 -21.02 8.52 12.76
C ARG A 653 -20.54 8.39 11.30
N TYR A 654 -20.62 7.20 10.72
CA TYR A 654 -20.22 6.99 9.32
C TYR A 654 -21.06 7.80 8.34
N ALA A 655 -22.38 7.92 8.52
CA ALA A 655 -23.22 8.69 7.60
C ALA A 655 -22.90 10.19 7.61
N ASN A 656 -22.45 10.73 8.75
CA ASN A 656 -22.07 12.15 8.87
C ASN A 656 -20.61 12.43 8.50
N GLU A 657 -19.75 11.41 8.50
CA GLU A 657 -18.30 11.50 8.23
C GLU A 657 -17.90 10.92 6.85
N SER A 658 -18.77 10.14 6.19
CA SER A 658 -18.42 9.44 4.95
C SER A 658 -18.40 10.36 3.74
N SER A 659 -17.31 10.27 2.99
CA SER A 659 -17.10 10.91 1.69
C SER A 659 -18.22 10.65 0.69
N GLN A 660 -18.84 9.46 0.70
CA GLN A 660 -19.66 9.01 -0.41
C GLN A 660 -21.07 9.61 -0.47
N VAL A 661 -21.69 9.86 0.69
CA VAL A 661 -22.92 10.68 0.78
C VAL A 661 -22.66 12.08 0.27
N LEU A 662 -21.43 12.57 0.48
CA LEU A 662 -20.99 13.89 0.06
C LEU A 662 -20.62 13.90 -1.44
N ASP A 663 -20.26 12.77 -2.06
CA ASP A 663 -20.07 12.65 -3.52
C ASP A 663 -21.38 12.81 -4.31
N GLN A 664 -22.50 12.22 -3.86
CA GLN A 664 -23.80 12.45 -4.50
C GLN A 664 -24.26 13.90 -4.36
N CYS A 665 -24.03 14.50 -3.19
CA CYS A 665 -24.24 15.93 -2.95
C CYS A 665 -23.36 16.79 -3.87
N LEU A 666 -22.09 16.41 -4.06
CA LEU A 666 -21.15 17.05 -4.97
C LEU A 666 -21.66 17.00 -6.41
N ILE A 667 -22.02 15.83 -6.95
CA ILE A 667 -22.52 15.68 -8.33
C ILE A 667 -23.76 16.54 -8.53
N SER A 668 -24.70 16.51 -7.57
CA SER A 668 -25.89 17.36 -7.60
C SER A 668 -25.53 18.84 -7.61
N LYS A 669 -24.64 19.31 -6.73
CA LYS A 669 -24.22 20.72 -6.68
C LYS A 669 -23.47 21.17 -7.92
N VAL A 670 -22.58 20.34 -8.46
CA VAL A 670 -21.85 20.61 -9.71
C VAL A 670 -22.84 20.76 -10.88
N ARG A 671 -23.86 19.89 -10.97
CA ARG A 671 -24.91 19.97 -12.00
C ARG A 671 -25.71 21.28 -11.93
N HIS A 672 -25.84 21.88 -10.74
CA HIS A 672 -26.61 23.11 -10.51
C HIS A 672 -25.73 24.37 -10.41
N ILE A 673 -24.44 24.32 -10.77
CA ILE A 673 -23.60 25.52 -10.85
C ILE A 673 -24.23 26.51 -11.84
N ASN A 674 -24.64 27.66 -11.33
CA ASN A 674 -25.31 28.71 -12.10
C ASN A 674 -24.42 29.96 -12.19
N VAL A 675 -23.58 29.99 -13.23
CA VAL A 675 -22.73 31.14 -13.59
C VAL A 675 -22.90 31.46 -15.07
N ASN A 676 -22.51 32.67 -15.49
CA ASN A 676 -22.68 33.15 -16.87
C ASN A 676 -21.83 32.40 -17.93
N ALA A 677 -20.92 31.52 -17.50
CA ALA A 677 -20.10 30.67 -18.36
C ALA A 677 -20.57 29.20 -18.26
N HIS A 678 -20.75 28.54 -19.40
CA HIS A 678 -21.11 27.11 -19.46
C HIS A 678 -19.85 26.24 -19.66
N PRO A 679 -19.79 25.04 -19.08
CA PRO A 679 -18.66 24.14 -19.26
C PRO A 679 -18.55 23.67 -20.72
N SER A 680 -17.34 23.68 -21.24
CA SER A 680 -16.98 22.97 -22.47
C SER A 680 -16.77 21.47 -22.22
N THR A 681 -16.68 20.65 -23.27
CA THR A 681 -16.32 19.22 -23.13
C THR A 681 -14.98 19.04 -22.43
N ASP A 682 -14.01 19.90 -22.75
CA ASP A 682 -12.68 19.93 -22.13
C ASP A 682 -12.76 20.26 -20.62
N ASP A 683 -13.66 21.18 -20.22
CA ASP A 683 -13.91 21.44 -18.79
C ASP A 683 -14.52 20.23 -18.07
N LEU A 684 -15.40 19.48 -18.74
CA LEU A 684 -15.98 18.25 -18.20
C LEU A 684 -14.95 17.12 -18.10
N GLU A 685 -14.04 17.00 -19.07
CA GLU A 685 -12.92 16.06 -19.03
C GLU A 685 -11.96 16.39 -17.88
N ARG A 686 -11.57 17.67 -17.72
CA ARG A 686 -10.76 18.12 -16.57
C ARG A 686 -11.46 17.86 -15.24
N LEU A 687 -12.75 18.20 -15.14
CA LEU A 687 -13.55 17.90 -13.96
C LEU A 687 -13.51 16.40 -13.66
N SER A 688 -13.73 15.53 -14.65
CA SER A 688 -13.73 14.08 -14.44
C SER A 688 -12.40 13.53 -13.90
N LYS A 689 -11.28 14.19 -14.22
CA LYS A 689 -9.93 13.88 -13.70
C LYS A 689 -9.72 14.45 -12.29
N ALA A 690 -10.31 15.62 -12.01
CA ALA A 690 -10.20 16.33 -10.73
C ALA A 690 -11.20 15.85 -9.66
N VAL A 691 -12.24 15.08 -10.03
CA VAL A 691 -13.15 14.46 -9.06
C VAL A 691 -12.31 13.54 -8.17
N PRO A 692 -12.22 13.81 -6.85
CA PRO A 692 -11.54 12.91 -5.94
C PRO A 692 -12.19 11.55 -6.11
N ARG A 693 -11.46 10.57 -6.64
CA ARG A 693 -11.93 9.19 -6.63
C ARG A 693 -11.94 8.79 -5.16
N ALA A 694 -13.11 8.89 -4.54
CA ALA A 694 -13.33 8.63 -3.13
C ALA A 694 -12.80 7.24 -2.78
N CYS A 695 -11.55 7.17 -2.32
CA CYS A 695 -10.92 5.96 -1.85
C CYS A 695 -9.93 6.37 -0.76
N LEU A 696 -10.40 6.33 0.47
CA LEU A 696 -9.57 6.32 1.68
C LEU A 696 -8.58 5.14 1.68
N ALA A 697 -8.92 4.04 1.00
CA ALA A 697 -8.04 2.90 0.77
C ALA A 697 -7.36 3.01 -0.61
N HIS A 698 -6.31 3.81 -0.73
CA HIS A 698 -5.32 3.63 -1.81
C HIS A 698 -4.29 2.63 -1.31
N HIS A 699 -4.20 1.45 -1.93
CA HIS A 699 -3.10 0.53 -1.69
C HIS A 699 -1.86 1.04 -2.45
N PRO A 700 -0.78 1.44 -1.77
CA PRO A 700 0.40 1.99 -2.42
C PRO A 700 0.94 1.07 -3.52
N GLN A 701 1.45 1.70 -4.58
CA GLN A 701 1.98 1.03 -5.77
C GLN A 701 3.48 1.28 -5.91
N LEU A 702 4.22 0.25 -6.34
CA LEU A 702 5.56 0.37 -6.89
C LEU A 702 5.45 0.26 -8.41
N LEU A 703 5.47 1.40 -9.08
CA LEU A 703 5.42 1.55 -10.54
C LEU A 703 6.80 1.29 -11.12
N VAL A 704 7.01 0.16 -11.79
CA VAL A 704 8.32 -0.23 -12.33
C VAL A 704 8.35 0.00 -13.84
N ASP A 705 9.20 0.92 -14.29
CA ASP A 705 9.37 1.22 -15.71
C ASP A 705 9.96 0.02 -16.47
N VAL A 706 9.25 -0.40 -17.50
CA VAL A 706 9.59 -1.47 -18.46
C VAL A 706 9.45 -0.98 -19.91
N SER A 707 9.57 0.33 -20.13
CA SER A 707 9.29 0.99 -21.41
C SER A 707 10.07 0.42 -22.59
N ALA A 708 11.36 0.17 -22.44
CA ALA A 708 12.19 -0.30 -23.55
C ALA A 708 11.87 -1.77 -23.87
N ILE A 709 11.70 -2.64 -22.87
CA ILE A 709 11.39 -4.07 -23.11
C ILE A 709 9.99 -4.33 -23.66
N VAL A 710 9.01 -3.47 -23.33
CA VAL A 710 7.65 -3.55 -23.90
C VAL A 710 7.66 -3.11 -25.37
N ARG A 711 8.47 -2.10 -25.72
CA ARG A 711 8.55 -1.56 -27.09
C ARG A 711 9.43 -2.41 -28.01
N GLU A 712 10.64 -2.74 -27.58
CA GLU A 712 11.65 -3.42 -28.38
C GLU A 712 12.47 -4.39 -27.51
N ASP A 713 12.22 -5.71 -27.59
CA ASP A 713 13.05 -6.72 -26.93
C ASP A 713 14.31 -7.02 -27.74
N LEU A 714 15.27 -6.09 -27.70
CA LEU A 714 16.60 -6.20 -28.31
C LEU A 714 17.50 -7.25 -27.61
N ARG A 715 17.03 -7.82 -26.50
CA ARG A 715 17.74 -8.81 -25.66
C ARG A 715 19.12 -8.31 -25.21
N THR A 716 19.20 -7.04 -24.83
CA THR A 716 20.43 -6.43 -24.31
C THR A 716 20.70 -6.89 -22.87
N GLY A 717 21.92 -6.65 -22.38
CA GLY A 717 22.27 -6.92 -20.98
C GLY A 717 21.40 -6.16 -19.98
N VAL A 718 21.11 -4.88 -20.25
CA VAL A 718 20.20 -4.06 -19.42
C VAL A 718 18.80 -4.67 -19.38
N GLN A 719 18.25 -5.08 -20.52
CA GLN A 719 16.91 -5.68 -20.57
C GLN A 719 16.82 -7.03 -19.83
N ARG A 720 17.92 -7.81 -19.81
CA ARG A 720 18.02 -9.01 -18.96
C ARG A 720 17.97 -8.64 -17.47
N VAL A 721 18.67 -7.59 -17.05
CA VAL A 721 18.64 -7.08 -15.67
C VAL A 721 17.23 -6.60 -15.30
N THR A 722 16.61 -5.78 -16.15
CA THR A 722 15.24 -5.27 -15.95
C THR A 722 14.26 -6.42 -15.69
N ARG A 723 14.28 -7.48 -16.51
CA ARG A 723 13.41 -8.65 -16.32
C ARG A 723 13.70 -9.40 -15.02
N ALA A 724 14.96 -9.59 -14.66
CA ALA A 724 15.34 -10.33 -13.46
C ALA A 724 14.90 -9.59 -12.18
N HIS A 725 15.17 -8.28 -12.08
CA HIS A 725 14.67 -7.47 -10.98
C HIS A 725 13.15 -7.41 -10.94
N LEU A 726 12.49 -7.28 -12.09
CA LEU A 726 11.03 -7.25 -12.16
C LEU A 726 10.41 -8.56 -11.63
N LEU A 727 10.93 -9.73 -12.03
CA LEU A 727 10.45 -11.02 -11.55
C LEU A 727 10.60 -11.15 -10.04
N GLU A 728 11.73 -10.73 -9.47
CA GLU A 728 11.95 -10.76 -8.02
C GLU A 728 11.03 -9.78 -7.26
N LEU A 729 10.78 -8.60 -7.82
CA LEU A 729 9.83 -7.65 -7.23
C LEU A 729 8.40 -8.17 -7.29
N LEU A 730 7.99 -8.85 -8.37
CA LEU A 730 6.66 -9.47 -8.49
C LEU A 730 6.49 -10.67 -7.55
N ALA A 731 7.53 -11.49 -7.39
CA ALA A 731 7.52 -12.66 -6.52
C ALA A 731 7.63 -12.30 -5.03
N SER A 732 8.35 -11.22 -4.71
CA SER A 732 8.58 -10.72 -3.35
C SER A 732 8.32 -9.21 -3.31
N PRO A 733 7.04 -8.79 -3.43
CA PRO A 733 6.67 -7.39 -3.38
C PRO A 733 7.04 -6.79 -2.03
N PRO A 734 7.41 -5.51 -1.98
CA PRO A 734 7.65 -4.87 -0.69
C PRO A 734 6.38 -4.81 0.17
N ASN A 735 6.53 -4.89 1.49
CA ASN A 735 5.40 -4.88 2.41
C ASN A 735 4.54 -3.62 2.24
N GLY A 736 3.23 -3.80 2.07
CA GLY A 736 2.28 -2.70 1.86
C GLY A 736 2.26 -2.11 0.45
N TYR A 737 3.05 -2.64 -0.49
CA TYR A 737 3.08 -2.18 -1.87
C TYR A 737 2.63 -3.25 -2.84
N ARG A 738 1.85 -2.84 -3.85
CA ARG A 738 1.55 -3.66 -5.02
C ARG A 738 2.51 -3.28 -6.14
N VAL A 739 3.23 -4.26 -6.70
CA VAL A 739 4.18 -4.01 -7.80
C VAL A 739 3.42 -3.97 -9.13
N GLU A 740 3.58 -2.89 -9.87
CA GLU A 740 2.88 -2.61 -11.12
C GLU A 740 3.89 -2.20 -12.20
N PRO A 741 4.19 -3.09 -13.16
CA PRO A 741 5.02 -2.72 -14.29
C PRO A 741 4.30 -1.68 -15.16
N VAL A 742 5.01 -0.65 -15.62
CA VAL A 742 4.48 0.43 -16.45
C VAL A 742 5.37 0.74 -17.64
N TYR A 743 4.78 1.25 -18.72
CA TYR A 743 5.53 1.70 -19.90
C TYR A 743 5.08 3.11 -20.31
N LEU A 744 6.05 3.94 -20.71
CA LEU A 744 5.85 5.33 -21.10
C LEU A 744 5.29 5.40 -22.51
N THR A 745 4.29 6.25 -22.74
CA THR A 745 3.64 6.51 -24.02
C THR A 745 3.47 8.01 -24.28
N ASP A 746 3.44 8.37 -25.57
CA ASP A 746 3.05 9.70 -26.05
C ASP A 746 1.78 9.53 -26.89
N GLU A 747 0.66 10.07 -26.39
CA GLU A 747 -0.61 10.09 -27.10
C GLU A 747 -1.01 11.56 -27.37
N GLY A 748 -0.77 12.03 -28.59
CA GLY A 748 -1.17 13.38 -29.01
C GLY A 748 -0.35 14.51 -28.37
N GLY A 749 0.92 14.27 -28.02
CA GLY A 749 1.78 15.23 -27.33
C GLY A 749 1.68 15.18 -25.82
N VAL A 750 0.93 14.21 -25.26
CA VAL A 750 0.76 14.02 -23.82
C VAL A 750 1.52 12.78 -23.38
N TRP A 751 2.64 13.01 -22.70
CA TRP A 751 3.48 11.97 -22.11
C TRP A 751 2.85 11.44 -20.82
N HIS A 752 2.64 10.13 -20.77
CA HIS A 752 2.11 9.44 -19.59
C HIS A 752 2.51 7.96 -19.57
N TYR A 753 2.49 7.35 -18.39
CA TYR A 753 2.69 5.91 -18.25
C TYR A 753 1.37 5.15 -18.42
N ARG A 754 1.46 3.91 -18.91
CA ARG A 754 0.38 2.93 -18.92
C ARG A 754 0.80 1.68 -18.16
N TYR A 755 -0.13 1.01 -17.49
CA TYR A 755 0.13 -0.29 -16.87
C TYR A 755 0.52 -1.30 -17.95
N ALA A 756 1.61 -2.05 -17.76
CA ALA A 756 2.11 -3.07 -18.69
C ALA A 756 1.56 -4.46 -18.35
N ARG A 757 0.24 -4.59 -18.16
CA ARG A 757 -0.38 -5.82 -17.67
C ARG A 757 -0.23 -6.95 -18.66
N GLN A 758 -0.49 -6.69 -19.93
CA GLN A 758 -0.38 -7.69 -21.00
C GLN A 758 1.03 -8.25 -21.09
N TYR A 759 2.04 -7.39 -21.04
CA TYR A 759 3.44 -7.79 -21.02
C TYR A 759 3.75 -8.64 -19.78
N THR A 760 3.32 -8.19 -18.60
CA THR A 760 3.59 -8.85 -17.32
C THR A 760 2.97 -10.24 -17.24
N LEU A 761 1.72 -10.38 -17.73
CA LEU A 761 1.03 -11.67 -17.83
C LEU A 761 1.79 -12.63 -18.76
N GLY A 762 2.24 -12.15 -19.91
CA GLY A 762 3.08 -12.91 -20.82
C GLY A 762 4.39 -13.36 -20.17
N LEU A 763 5.03 -12.48 -19.41
CA LEU A 763 6.27 -12.76 -18.67
C LEU A 763 6.07 -13.84 -17.60
N LEU A 764 4.91 -13.85 -16.92
CA LEU A 764 4.55 -14.83 -15.89
C LEU A 764 3.91 -16.11 -16.46
N GLY A 765 3.66 -16.17 -17.77
CA GLY A 765 2.98 -17.30 -18.42
C GLY A 765 1.47 -17.38 -18.15
N LEU A 766 0.84 -16.26 -17.79
CA LEU A 766 -0.57 -16.14 -17.39
C LEU A 766 -1.45 -15.54 -18.51
N ASN A 767 -1.40 -16.10 -19.72
CA ASN A 767 -2.02 -15.49 -20.92
C ASN A 767 -3.56 -15.57 -20.99
N GLU A 768 -4.24 -16.18 -20.02
CA GLU A 768 -5.70 -16.42 -20.06
C GLU A 768 -6.54 -15.34 -19.36
N THR A 769 -5.92 -14.30 -18.81
CA THR A 769 -6.61 -13.23 -18.06
C THR A 769 -7.22 -12.16 -18.96
N HIS A 770 -8.24 -11.44 -18.49
CA HIS A 770 -8.94 -10.37 -19.23
C HIS A 770 -8.42 -8.95 -18.99
N MET A 771 -7.23 -8.79 -18.41
CA MET A 771 -6.71 -7.48 -18.05
C MET A 771 -6.16 -6.70 -19.26
N HIS A 772 -6.39 -5.39 -19.26
CA HIS A 772 -5.95 -4.46 -20.30
C HIS A 772 -4.98 -3.40 -19.76
N ASP A 773 -4.17 -2.84 -20.65
CA ASP A 773 -3.23 -1.77 -20.35
C ASP A 773 -3.96 -0.42 -20.36
N GLU A 774 -4.08 0.21 -19.19
CA GLU A 774 -4.74 1.50 -18.98
C GLU A 774 -3.70 2.58 -18.63
N PRO A 775 -4.01 3.88 -18.77
CA PRO A 775 -3.19 4.94 -18.18
C PRO A 775 -2.91 4.68 -16.70
N ALA A 776 -1.64 4.75 -16.31
CA ALA A 776 -1.20 4.52 -14.94
C ALA A 776 -1.52 5.75 -14.09
N GLU A 777 -2.12 5.52 -12.92
CA GLU A 777 -2.44 6.57 -11.97
C GLU A 777 -1.49 6.52 -10.77
N ALA A 778 -0.56 7.47 -10.71
CA ALA A 778 0.33 7.63 -9.56
C ALA A 778 -0.29 8.59 -8.53
N ARG A 779 -0.25 8.20 -7.26
CA ARG A 779 -0.86 8.91 -6.13
C ARG A 779 0.14 9.06 -4.97
N ASN A 780 -0.22 9.90 -3.99
CA ASN A 780 0.61 10.11 -2.79
C ASN A 780 0.95 8.79 -2.10
N GLY A 781 2.23 8.56 -1.84
CA GLY A 781 2.74 7.33 -1.22
C GLY A 781 3.20 6.26 -2.21
N ASP A 782 2.93 6.42 -3.50
CA ASP A 782 3.46 5.55 -4.55
C ASP A 782 4.94 5.80 -4.80
N ILE A 783 5.60 4.80 -5.37
CA ILE A 783 7.01 4.86 -5.78
C ILE A 783 7.06 4.58 -7.27
N PHE A 784 7.75 5.43 -8.03
CA PHE A 784 8.13 5.16 -9.39
C PHE A 784 9.60 4.73 -9.45
N HIS A 785 9.87 3.64 -10.15
CA HIS A 785 11.21 3.12 -10.39
C HIS A 785 11.50 3.05 -11.89
N GLY A 786 12.27 4.02 -12.39
CA GLY A 786 12.89 4.01 -13.71
C GLY A 786 13.98 2.95 -13.79
N LEU A 787 13.57 1.68 -13.90
CA LEU A 787 14.47 0.53 -13.98
C LEU A 787 15.01 0.33 -15.41
N ASP A 788 14.18 0.55 -16.41
CA ASP A 788 14.55 0.40 -17.81
C ASP A 788 15.26 1.63 -18.38
N LEU A 789 16.02 1.47 -19.47
CA LEU A 789 16.81 2.54 -20.09
C LEU A 789 16.13 3.06 -21.37
N PHE A 790 15.03 3.80 -21.21
CA PHE A 790 14.33 4.49 -22.32
C PHE A 790 14.63 5.99 -22.34
N GLY A 791 15.92 6.34 -22.52
CA GLY A 791 16.43 7.68 -22.25
C GLY A 791 15.70 8.83 -22.95
N GLY A 792 15.52 8.75 -24.27
CA GLY A 792 14.86 9.82 -25.04
C GLY A 792 13.43 10.11 -24.59
N GLY A 793 12.63 9.08 -24.32
CA GLY A 793 11.27 9.27 -23.84
C GLY A 793 11.22 9.84 -22.42
N VAL A 794 12.13 9.41 -21.54
CA VAL A 794 12.24 9.95 -20.18
C VAL A 794 12.55 11.45 -20.20
N VAL A 795 13.44 11.90 -21.08
CA VAL A 795 13.77 13.33 -21.25
C VAL A 795 12.54 14.11 -21.72
N GLU A 796 11.83 13.64 -22.76
CA GLU A 796 10.63 14.32 -23.26
C GLU A 796 9.50 14.35 -22.22
N ALA A 797 9.32 13.28 -21.45
CA ALA A 797 8.35 13.24 -20.36
C ALA A 797 8.69 14.20 -19.22
N SER A 798 9.98 14.37 -18.88
CA SER A 798 10.44 15.38 -17.93
C SER A 798 10.21 16.80 -18.46
N ASN A 799 10.51 17.05 -19.75
CA ASN A 799 10.23 18.34 -20.40
C ASN A 799 8.73 18.67 -20.41
N ALA A 800 7.87 17.65 -20.52
CA ALA A 800 6.42 17.79 -20.38
C ALA A 800 5.94 17.94 -18.92
N GLY A 801 6.86 17.89 -17.94
CA GLY A 801 6.60 18.07 -16.52
C GLY A 801 6.13 16.82 -15.78
N LEU A 802 6.09 15.63 -16.40
CA LEU A 802 5.45 14.43 -15.84
C LEU A 802 5.97 14.09 -14.42
N TYR A 803 7.29 14.03 -14.25
CA TYR A 803 7.90 13.66 -12.96
C TYR A 803 7.74 14.76 -11.91
N ALA A 804 7.85 16.03 -12.29
CA ALA A 804 7.58 17.16 -11.40
C ALA A 804 6.15 17.13 -10.84
N HIS A 805 5.15 16.80 -11.67
CA HIS A 805 3.76 16.64 -11.22
C HIS A 805 3.61 15.43 -10.28
N TRP A 806 4.24 14.29 -10.61
CA TRP A 806 4.21 13.11 -9.73
C TRP A 806 4.88 13.38 -8.38
N ARG A 807 6.01 14.09 -8.33
CA ARG A 807 6.65 14.49 -7.08
C ARG A 807 5.77 15.42 -6.27
N ALA A 808 5.13 16.40 -6.92
CA ALA A 808 4.15 17.27 -6.27
C ALA A 808 3.03 16.44 -5.63
N ARG A 809 2.52 15.41 -6.31
CA ARG A 809 1.55 14.44 -5.77
C ARG A 809 2.05 13.63 -4.58
N GLY A 810 3.35 13.65 -4.28
CA GLY A 810 3.99 12.84 -3.26
C GLY A 810 4.37 11.43 -3.72
N VAL A 811 4.54 11.24 -5.04
CA VAL A 811 5.17 10.05 -5.59
C VAL A 811 6.68 10.19 -5.46
N ARG A 812 7.33 9.15 -4.94
CA ARG A 812 8.80 9.10 -4.85
C ARG A 812 9.39 8.61 -6.18
N ILE A 813 10.29 9.37 -6.78
CA ILE A 813 10.90 9.06 -8.07
C ILE A 813 12.29 8.44 -7.85
N CYS A 814 12.52 7.23 -8.35
CA CYS A 814 13.81 6.57 -8.31
C CYS A 814 14.25 6.14 -9.71
N PHE A 815 15.49 6.44 -10.12
CA PHE A 815 16.05 5.95 -11.39
C PHE A 815 17.24 5.01 -11.16
N THR A 816 17.42 4.07 -12.08
CA THR A 816 18.60 3.19 -12.12
C THR A 816 19.63 3.73 -13.10
N VAL A 817 20.86 3.93 -12.65
CA VAL A 817 21.98 4.35 -13.51
C VAL A 817 22.93 3.18 -13.72
N TYR A 818 23.00 2.71 -14.95
CA TYR A 818 23.84 1.59 -15.35
C TYR A 818 25.29 2.02 -15.59
N ASP A 819 25.51 3.11 -16.31
CA ASP A 819 26.83 3.73 -16.47
C ASP A 819 26.73 5.18 -16.99
N LEU A 820 27.88 5.87 -16.98
CA LEU A 820 28.05 7.24 -17.51
C LEU A 820 28.99 7.26 -18.74
N LEU A 821 29.32 6.09 -19.29
CA LEU A 821 30.36 5.97 -20.31
C LEU A 821 30.08 6.77 -21.59
N PRO A 822 28.83 6.88 -22.10
CA PRO A 822 28.55 7.70 -23.27
C PRO A 822 29.00 9.16 -23.12
N VAL A 823 28.94 9.70 -21.90
CA VAL A 823 29.34 11.09 -21.59
C VAL A 823 30.83 11.19 -21.29
N LEU A 824 31.37 10.24 -20.51
CA LEU A 824 32.77 10.28 -20.09
C LEU A 824 33.75 9.91 -21.22
N ARG A 825 33.31 9.08 -22.17
CA ARG A 825 34.10 8.59 -23.32
C ARG A 825 33.27 8.58 -24.60
N PRO A 826 32.91 9.77 -25.12
CA PRO A 826 32.06 9.90 -26.32
C PRO A 826 32.71 9.29 -27.58
N ASP A 827 34.04 9.17 -27.58
CA ASP A 827 34.82 8.51 -28.63
C ASP A 827 34.51 7.01 -28.78
N TRP A 828 34.00 6.38 -27.72
CA TRP A 828 33.62 4.97 -27.72
C TRP A 828 32.24 4.68 -28.27
N PHE A 829 31.37 5.68 -28.41
CA PHE A 829 29.96 5.51 -28.79
C PHE A 829 29.65 6.19 -30.12
N PRO A 830 28.52 5.89 -30.78
CA PRO A 830 28.11 6.57 -32.01
C PRO A 830 27.93 8.07 -31.80
N ASP A 831 28.11 8.86 -32.87
CA ASP A 831 27.91 10.31 -32.81
C ASP A 831 26.48 10.64 -32.34
N GLY A 832 26.37 11.59 -31.40
CA GLY A 832 25.10 11.98 -30.76
C GLY A 832 24.71 11.18 -29.52
N ALA A 833 25.29 9.99 -29.28
CA ALA A 833 24.97 9.19 -28.08
C ALA A 833 25.31 9.91 -26.77
N ALA A 834 26.43 10.63 -26.73
CA ALA A 834 26.87 11.40 -25.57
C ALA A 834 25.84 12.48 -25.19
N CYS A 835 25.37 13.24 -26.18
CA CYS A 835 24.40 14.32 -26.00
C CYS A 835 23.07 13.80 -25.44
N HIS A 836 22.52 12.72 -26.02
CA HIS A 836 21.28 12.12 -25.52
C HIS A 836 21.43 11.56 -24.10
N HIS A 837 22.56 10.91 -23.79
CA HIS A 837 22.82 10.35 -22.46
C HIS A 837 23.05 11.44 -21.42
N GLU A 838 23.71 12.54 -21.81
CA GLU A 838 23.90 13.72 -20.96
C GLU A 838 22.55 14.36 -20.58
N TYR A 839 21.65 14.58 -21.55
CA TYR A 839 20.30 15.06 -21.25
C TYR A 839 19.55 14.12 -20.32
N TRP A 840 19.65 12.80 -20.55
CA TRP A 840 19.03 11.82 -19.65
C TRP A 840 19.61 11.87 -18.24
N LEU A 841 20.94 11.96 -18.07
CA LEU A 841 21.58 12.10 -16.76
C LEU A 841 21.18 13.41 -16.07
N GLN A 842 21.03 14.51 -16.83
CA GLN A 842 20.55 15.79 -16.30
C GLN A 842 19.10 15.66 -15.81
N THR A 843 18.22 15.02 -16.59
CA THR A 843 16.85 14.70 -16.17
C THR A 843 16.84 13.85 -14.90
N VAL A 844 17.61 12.75 -14.84
CA VAL A 844 17.71 11.92 -13.63
C VAL A 844 18.19 12.73 -12.44
N ALA A 845 19.23 13.55 -12.62
CA ALA A 845 19.78 14.37 -11.56
C ALA A 845 18.80 15.45 -11.07
N GLN A 846 17.91 15.97 -11.93
CA GLN A 846 16.92 16.99 -11.56
C GLN A 846 15.67 16.38 -10.92
N GLU A 847 15.18 15.27 -11.45
CA GLU A 847 13.87 14.70 -11.11
C GLU A 847 13.92 13.60 -10.04
N ALA A 848 15.02 12.88 -9.88
CA ALA A 848 15.04 11.72 -8.97
C ALA A 848 15.07 12.15 -7.50
N ASP A 849 14.29 11.52 -6.62
CA ASP A 849 14.51 11.58 -5.17
C ASP A 849 15.60 10.58 -4.72
N ALA A 850 15.75 9.48 -5.47
CA ALA A 850 16.80 8.49 -5.26
C ALA A 850 17.39 7.97 -6.58
N VAL A 851 18.67 7.60 -6.57
CA VAL A 851 19.37 6.99 -7.71
C VAL A 851 20.01 5.69 -7.26
N ALA A 852 19.61 4.60 -7.90
CA ALA A 852 20.18 3.27 -7.73
C ALA A 852 21.28 3.08 -8.79
N CYS A 853 22.55 3.20 -8.39
CA CYS A 853 23.68 2.93 -9.28
C CYS A 853 24.08 1.47 -9.19
N ILE A 854 24.29 0.79 -10.32
CA ILE A 854 24.56 -0.66 -10.30
C ILE A 854 25.90 -1.07 -9.65
N SER A 855 26.76 -0.10 -9.34
CA SER A 855 28.00 -0.27 -8.58
C SER A 855 28.33 0.99 -7.79
N ARG A 856 29.20 0.87 -6.79
CA ARG A 856 29.79 2.01 -6.10
C ARG A 856 30.61 2.87 -7.06
N SER A 857 31.34 2.24 -7.97
CA SER A 857 32.10 2.92 -9.02
C SER A 857 31.22 3.82 -9.89
N VAL A 858 29.99 3.41 -10.22
CA VAL A 858 29.03 4.24 -10.96
C VAL A 858 28.46 5.34 -10.07
N ALA A 859 28.15 5.06 -8.80
CA ALA A 859 27.68 6.07 -7.85
C ALA A 859 28.69 7.21 -7.66
N ASP A 860 29.97 6.88 -7.45
CA ASP A 860 31.04 7.86 -7.26
C ASP A 860 31.22 8.72 -8.53
N LYS A 861 31.18 8.10 -9.71
CA LYS A 861 31.24 8.82 -11.01
C LYS A 861 30.04 9.72 -11.23
N PHE A 862 28.84 9.27 -10.87
CA PHE A 862 27.61 10.07 -10.99
C PHE A 862 27.69 11.32 -10.12
N LEU A 863 28.08 11.17 -8.84
CA LEU A 863 28.27 12.31 -7.93
C LEU A 863 29.36 13.26 -8.43
N GLN A 864 30.49 12.74 -8.92
CA GLN A 864 31.56 13.56 -9.48
C GLN A 864 31.11 14.31 -10.74
N TRP A 865 30.35 13.66 -11.62
CA TRP A 865 29.79 14.29 -12.81
C TRP A 865 28.82 15.41 -12.45
N MET A 866 27.91 15.19 -11.50
CA MET A 866 27.01 16.25 -11.00
C MET A 866 27.76 17.46 -10.46
N GLN A 867 28.85 17.24 -9.71
CA GLN A 867 29.70 18.31 -9.20
C GLN A 867 30.42 19.06 -10.32
N THR A 868 30.90 18.35 -11.34
CA THR A 868 31.63 18.93 -12.47
C THR A 868 30.72 19.80 -13.34
N GLU A 869 29.49 19.34 -13.60
CA GLU A 869 28.47 20.07 -14.37
C GLU A 869 27.78 21.18 -13.57
N GLY A 870 28.11 21.33 -12.27
CA GLY A 870 27.50 22.36 -11.42
C GLY A 870 26.00 22.16 -11.19
N ILE A 871 25.53 20.91 -11.24
CA ILE A 871 24.11 20.57 -11.03
C ILE A 871 23.74 20.90 -9.59
N THR A 872 23.01 22.00 -9.40
CA THR A 872 22.57 22.48 -8.09
C THR A 872 21.10 22.13 -7.89
N ARG A 873 20.79 21.42 -6.82
CA ARG A 873 19.42 21.10 -6.41
C ARG A 873 19.06 21.81 -5.11
N LYS A 874 17.76 22.06 -4.94
CA LYS A 874 17.21 22.53 -3.66
C LYS A 874 17.02 21.40 -2.66
N ASP A 875 16.63 20.22 -3.14
CA ASP A 875 16.42 19.01 -2.33
C ASP A 875 17.63 18.06 -2.44
N GLU A 876 17.92 17.34 -1.35
CA GLU A 876 18.97 16.30 -1.34
C GLU A 876 18.55 15.09 -2.18
N ILE A 877 19.50 14.53 -2.95
CA ILE A 877 19.31 13.32 -3.76
C ILE A 877 19.99 12.13 -3.07
N VAL A 878 19.25 11.03 -2.88
CA VAL A 878 19.82 9.82 -2.29
C VAL A 878 20.49 8.97 -3.38
N VAL A 879 21.82 9.01 -3.48
CA VAL A 879 22.57 8.14 -4.41
C VAL A 879 23.13 6.94 -3.65
N LYS A 880 22.77 5.72 -4.08
CA LYS A 880 23.21 4.46 -3.44
C LYS A 880 23.60 3.42 -4.49
N SER A 881 24.54 2.57 -4.13
CA SER A 881 24.89 1.40 -4.93
C SER A 881 23.88 0.27 -4.72
N ALA A 882 23.38 -0.30 -5.81
CA ALA A 882 22.55 -1.50 -5.88
C ALA A 882 23.21 -2.54 -6.81
N PRO A 883 24.20 -3.31 -6.30
CA PRO A 883 24.88 -4.34 -7.06
C PRO A 883 23.92 -5.34 -7.70
N LEU A 884 24.23 -5.76 -8.92
CA LEU A 884 23.37 -6.68 -9.69
C LEU A 884 23.47 -8.12 -9.18
N GLY A 885 22.37 -8.85 -9.35
CA GLY A 885 22.36 -10.31 -9.18
C GLY A 885 22.98 -11.02 -10.40
N ALA A 886 23.26 -12.31 -10.27
CA ALA A 886 23.87 -13.08 -11.37
C ALA A 886 23.43 -14.55 -11.49
N ASP A 887 22.52 -15.07 -10.67
CA ASP A 887 22.07 -16.45 -10.83
C ASP A 887 21.20 -16.61 -12.08
N LEU A 888 21.66 -17.46 -13.00
CA LEU A 888 21.01 -17.69 -14.30
C LEU A 888 19.64 -18.36 -14.15
N ALA A 889 19.44 -19.17 -13.10
CA ALA A 889 18.21 -19.92 -12.86
C ALA A 889 16.97 -19.04 -12.59
N ALA A 890 17.16 -17.84 -12.04
CA ALA A 890 16.08 -16.87 -11.79
C ALA A 890 15.78 -15.96 -12.99
N SER A 891 16.56 -16.06 -14.08
CA SER A 891 16.30 -15.35 -15.34
C SER A 891 15.58 -16.25 -16.35
N VAL A 892 14.73 -15.69 -17.21
CA VAL A 892 14.10 -16.43 -18.32
C VAL A 892 15.17 -16.74 -19.39
N ALA A 893 15.99 -17.75 -19.12
CA ALA A 893 17.12 -18.14 -19.93
C ALA A 893 16.67 -18.69 -21.29
N THR A 894 17.31 -18.23 -22.36
CA THR A 894 17.12 -18.74 -23.71
C THR A 894 17.73 -20.13 -23.85
N LYS A 895 17.04 -21.04 -24.55
CA LYS A 895 17.43 -22.45 -24.74
C LYS A 895 17.73 -22.77 -26.20
N GLY A 896 18.45 -23.87 -26.42
CA GLY A 896 18.70 -24.46 -27.73
C GLY A 896 20.18 -24.49 -28.08
N LEU A 897 20.63 -25.62 -28.63
CA LEU A 897 22.00 -25.83 -29.09
C LEU A 897 22.01 -25.99 -30.62
N PRO A 898 22.87 -25.28 -31.35
CA PRO A 898 23.04 -25.53 -32.78
C PRO A 898 23.64 -26.92 -33.03
N SER A 899 23.36 -27.53 -34.18
CA SER A 899 23.85 -28.89 -34.52
C SER A 899 25.39 -29.02 -34.51
N GLU A 900 26.10 -27.93 -34.74
CA GLU A 900 27.56 -27.83 -34.74
C GLU A 900 28.15 -27.63 -33.32
N ALA A 901 27.31 -27.41 -32.29
CA ALA A 901 27.76 -27.12 -30.92
C ALA A 901 28.68 -28.20 -30.32
N PRO A 902 28.37 -29.52 -30.40
CA PRO A 902 29.24 -30.55 -29.81
C PRO A 902 30.65 -30.53 -30.37
N ARG A 903 30.79 -30.36 -31.70
CA ARG A 903 32.07 -30.29 -32.39
C ARG A 903 32.85 -29.04 -32.00
N THR A 904 32.17 -27.89 -31.90
CA THR A 904 32.77 -26.62 -31.50
C THR A 904 33.29 -26.70 -30.06
N LEU A 905 32.50 -27.26 -29.15
CA LEU A 905 32.88 -27.46 -27.75
C LEU A 905 34.07 -28.42 -27.61
N GLU A 906 34.14 -29.49 -28.41
CA GLU A 906 35.30 -30.39 -28.43
C GLU A 906 36.57 -29.68 -28.90
N GLN A 907 36.47 -28.83 -29.92
CA GLN A 907 37.61 -28.01 -30.39
C GLN A 907 38.05 -27.00 -29.33
N ILE A 908 37.11 -26.35 -28.62
CA ILE A 908 37.42 -25.42 -27.54
C ILE A 908 38.18 -26.15 -26.41
N ARG A 909 37.75 -27.36 -26.03
CA ARG A 909 38.40 -28.17 -24.97
C ARG A 909 39.77 -28.74 -25.34
N SER A 910 40.12 -28.75 -26.63
CA SER A 910 41.34 -29.43 -27.11
C SER A 910 42.65 -28.77 -26.64
N ARG A 911 42.59 -27.53 -26.15
CA ARG A 911 43.72 -26.73 -25.69
C ARG A 911 43.23 -25.62 -24.74
N PRO A 912 44.11 -24.92 -23.99
CA PRO A 912 43.68 -23.83 -23.13
C PRO A 912 42.87 -22.77 -23.89
N ALA A 913 41.68 -22.45 -23.39
CA ALA A 913 40.72 -21.59 -24.07
C ALA A 913 40.36 -20.35 -23.23
N PHE A 914 40.54 -19.19 -23.83
CA PHE A 914 40.21 -17.91 -23.24
C PHE A 914 38.89 -17.40 -23.83
N VAL A 915 37.88 -17.24 -22.98
CA VAL A 915 36.56 -16.75 -23.39
C VAL A 915 36.41 -15.28 -23.03
N THR A 916 35.80 -14.50 -23.92
CA THR A 916 35.31 -13.16 -23.65
C THR A 916 33.83 -13.09 -24.01
N VAL A 917 33.03 -12.50 -23.12
CA VAL A 917 31.55 -12.47 -23.24
C VAL A 917 31.09 -11.01 -23.17
N ALA A 918 30.82 -10.42 -24.34
CA ALA A 918 30.29 -9.06 -24.45
C ALA A 918 29.80 -8.79 -25.88
N THR A 919 28.83 -7.88 -26.04
CA THR A 919 28.55 -7.28 -27.36
C THR A 919 29.84 -6.71 -27.96
N ILE A 920 30.03 -6.88 -29.27
CA ILE A 920 31.17 -6.27 -29.96
C ILE A 920 30.93 -4.76 -30.05
N GLU A 921 31.66 -4.03 -29.20
CA GLU A 921 31.66 -2.58 -29.06
C GLU A 921 33.11 -2.07 -28.92
N PRO A 922 33.39 -0.80 -29.27
CA PRO A 922 34.75 -0.24 -29.28
C PRO A 922 35.49 -0.39 -27.94
N ARG A 923 34.81 -0.10 -26.83
CA ARG A 923 35.37 -0.11 -25.46
C ARG A 923 35.72 -1.49 -24.90
N LYS A 924 35.44 -2.58 -25.63
CA LYS A 924 35.61 -3.96 -25.13
C LYS A 924 37.01 -4.53 -25.38
N GLY A 925 37.91 -3.74 -25.97
CA GLY A 925 39.32 -4.12 -26.15
C GLY A 925 39.56 -5.22 -27.19
N TYR A 926 38.61 -5.50 -28.10
CA TYR A 926 38.72 -6.61 -29.05
C TYR A 926 39.92 -6.52 -30.00
N LEU A 927 40.31 -5.31 -30.44
CA LEU A 927 41.47 -5.14 -31.32
C LEU A 927 42.77 -5.54 -30.60
N GLN A 928 43.00 -4.99 -29.39
CA GLN A 928 44.14 -5.35 -28.55
C GLN A 928 44.17 -6.85 -28.23
N LEU A 929 43.00 -7.44 -27.96
CA LEU A 929 42.90 -8.87 -27.69
C LEU A 929 43.28 -9.71 -28.92
N LEU A 930 42.84 -9.32 -30.13
CA LEU A 930 43.24 -10.00 -31.37
C LEU A 930 44.74 -9.86 -31.63
N ASP A 931 45.30 -8.66 -31.47
CA ASP A 931 46.75 -8.41 -31.60
C ASP A 931 47.57 -9.28 -30.63
N ALA A 932 47.16 -9.35 -29.36
CA ALA A 932 47.84 -10.16 -28.35
C ALA A 932 47.79 -11.66 -28.68
N PHE A 933 46.65 -12.18 -29.13
CA PHE A 933 46.52 -13.60 -29.49
C PHE A 933 47.24 -13.95 -30.79
N GLU A 934 47.29 -13.04 -31.77
CA GLU A 934 48.15 -13.19 -32.95
C GLU A 934 49.62 -13.32 -32.55
N GLN A 935 50.08 -12.51 -31.59
CA GLN A 935 51.43 -12.62 -31.05
C GLN A 935 51.66 -13.95 -30.32
N LEU A 936 50.74 -14.37 -29.44
CA LEU A 936 50.82 -15.67 -28.75
C LEU A 936 50.93 -16.84 -29.74
N TRP A 937 50.08 -16.84 -30.78
CA TRP A 937 50.13 -17.86 -31.83
C TRP A 937 51.44 -17.82 -32.62
N SER A 938 51.99 -16.63 -32.89
CA SER A 938 53.28 -16.46 -33.57
C SER A 938 54.47 -16.94 -32.71
N ASN A 939 54.37 -16.79 -31.39
CA ASN A 939 55.33 -17.27 -30.40
C ASN A 939 55.23 -18.79 -30.16
N GLY A 940 54.27 -19.46 -30.79
CA GLY A 940 54.12 -20.92 -30.74
C GLY A 940 53.17 -21.43 -29.65
N TRP A 941 52.43 -20.56 -28.96
CA TRP A 941 51.41 -21.00 -28.00
C TRP A 941 50.21 -21.63 -28.72
N ASP A 942 49.80 -22.82 -28.25
CA ASP A 942 48.59 -23.48 -28.72
C ASP A 942 47.41 -23.17 -27.79
N VAL A 943 46.78 -22.02 -28.01
CA VAL A 943 45.64 -21.52 -27.20
C VAL A 943 44.47 -21.11 -28.09
N ASN A 944 43.26 -21.19 -27.55
CA ASN A 944 42.04 -20.73 -28.19
C ASN A 944 41.62 -19.34 -27.69
N LEU A 945 41.11 -18.50 -28.59
CA LEU A 945 40.34 -17.30 -28.26
C LEU A 945 38.88 -17.51 -28.68
N VAL A 946 37.97 -17.43 -27.71
CA VAL A 946 36.53 -17.61 -27.89
C VAL A 946 35.82 -16.28 -27.61
N ILE A 947 35.27 -15.66 -28.65
CA ILE A 947 34.48 -14.43 -28.54
C ILE A 947 33.01 -14.80 -28.57
N VAL A 948 32.30 -14.52 -27.48
CA VAL A 948 30.85 -14.68 -27.38
C VAL A 948 30.18 -13.31 -27.36
N GLY A 949 29.35 -13.04 -28.36
CA GLY A 949 28.67 -11.76 -28.45
C GLY A 949 28.25 -11.39 -29.86
N GLN A 950 27.23 -10.56 -29.95
CA GLN A 950 26.71 -10.05 -31.22
C GLN A 950 27.43 -8.76 -31.63
N GLU A 951 27.50 -8.50 -32.92
CA GLU A 951 27.96 -7.20 -33.45
C GLU A 951 27.00 -6.08 -33.00
N GLY A 952 27.50 -5.01 -32.35
CA GLY A 952 26.70 -3.90 -31.83
C GLY A 952 26.27 -2.87 -32.90
N TRP A 953 25.19 -2.14 -32.63
CA TRP A 953 24.65 -1.03 -33.44
C TRP A 953 24.44 -1.34 -34.94
N ARG A 954 23.93 -2.52 -35.29
CA ARG A 954 23.79 -2.96 -36.69
C ARG A 954 22.85 -2.10 -37.53
N ASP A 955 21.93 -1.39 -36.88
CA ASP A 955 20.96 -0.53 -37.56
C ASP A 955 21.57 0.81 -37.99
N LEU A 956 22.79 1.12 -37.54
CA LEU A 956 23.56 2.29 -37.97
C LEU A 956 24.42 1.97 -39.19
N ALA A 957 24.79 3.00 -39.96
CA ALA A 957 25.76 2.84 -41.04
C ALA A 957 27.17 2.55 -40.48
N ASP A 958 27.98 1.77 -41.19
CA ASP A 958 29.35 1.40 -40.74
C ASP A 958 30.22 2.60 -40.35
N SER A 959 30.08 3.74 -41.03
CA SER A 959 30.81 4.97 -40.70
C SER A 959 30.50 5.54 -39.31
N GLN A 960 29.38 5.16 -38.71
CA GLN A 960 28.93 5.61 -37.38
C GLN A 960 29.21 4.58 -36.28
N ARG A 961 29.71 3.39 -36.65
CA ARG A 961 29.89 2.25 -35.74
C ARG A 961 31.32 2.13 -35.19
N ARG A 962 32.10 3.20 -35.31
CA ARG A 962 33.49 3.32 -34.81
C ARG A 962 34.33 2.13 -35.28
N THR A 963 34.97 1.38 -34.37
CA THR A 963 35.86 0.25 -34.68
C THR A 963 35.12 -1.08 -34.88
N ILE A 964 33.79 -1.15 -34.69
CA ILE A 964 33.03 -2.40 -34.83
C ILE A 964 33.19 -3.06 -36.22
N PRO A 965 33.07 -2.33 -37.35
CA PRO A 965 33.23 -2.94 -38.68
C PRO A 965 34.64 -3.51 -38.89
N GLU A 966 35.66 -2.85 -38.34
CA GLU A 966 37.04 -3.32 -38.38
C GLU A 966 37.21 -4.61 -37.59
N ILE A 967 36.76 -4.63 -36.33
CA ILE A 967 36.79 -5.82 -35.47
C ILE A 967 36.11 -7.01 -36.15
N ALA A 968 34.88 -6.80 -36.64
CA ALA A 968 34.11 -7.85 -37.30
C ALA A 968 34.78 -8.33 -38.59
N SER A 969 35.34 -7.42 -39.40
CA SER A 969 36.11 -7.77 -40.61
C SER A 969 37.35 -8.59 -40.27
N ARG A 970 38.10 -8.19 -39.23
CA ARG A 970 39.32 -8.87 -38.78
C ARG A 970 39.01 -10.29 -38.35
N ILE A 971 38.02 -10.49 -37.48
CA ILE A 971 37.59 -11.82 -37.03
C ILE A 971 37.14 -12.69 -38.21
N ARG A 972 36.32 -12.16 -39.13
CA ARG A 972 35.76 -12.93 -40.26
C ARG A 972 36.84 -13.40 -41.24
N LYS A 973 37.90 -12.61 -41.44
CA LYS A 973 38.98 -12.86 -42.41
C LYS A 973 40.22 -13.53 -41.79
N HIS A 974 40.25 -13.71 -40.48
CA HIS A 974 41.41 -14.24 -39.77
C HIS A 974 41.72 -15.70 -40.15
N GLU A 975 42.99 -16.05 -40.32
CA GLU A 975 43.43 -17.39 -40.75
C GLU A 975 43.13 -18.50 -39.72
N GLU A 976 43.10 -18.12 -38.43
CA GLU A 976 42.77 -19.03 -37.31
C GLU A 976 41.27 -19.19 -37.04
N ARG A 977 40.41 -18.57 -37.85
CA ARG A 977 38.95 -18.67 -37.67
C ARG A 977 38.48 -20.12 -37.74
N ASN A 978 37.63 -20.52 -36.79
CA ASN A 978 37.14 -21.89 -36.60
C ASN A 978 38.24 -22.96 -36.39
N ARG A 979 39.46 -22.53 -36.02
CA ARG A 979 40.59 -23.40 -35.67
C ARG A 979 41.08 -23.12 -34.26
N ARG A 980 41.49 -21.86 -34.01
CA ARG A 980 41.89 -21.31 -32.70
C ARG A 980 41.13 -20.04 -32.32
N LEU A 981 40.51 -19.37 -33.29
CA LEU A 981 39.63 -18.20 -33.08
C LEU A 981 38.17 -18.57 -33.35
N PHE A 982 37.32 -18.46 -32.34
CA PHE A 982 35.89 -18.75 -32.43
C PHE A 982 35.08 -17.49 -32.16
N TRP A 983 34.12 -17.17 -33.03
CA TRP A 983 33.15 -16.10 -32.78
C TRP A 983 31.74 -16.65 -32.78
N LEU A 984 31.12 -16.67 -31.60
CA LEU A 984 29.81 -17.24 -31.32
C LEU A 984 28.80 -16.11 -31.11
N ALA A 985 28.16 -15.70 -32.20
CA ALA A 985 27.20 -14.60 -32.19
C ALA A 985 25.77 -15.11 -31.93
N GLY A 986 25.08 -14.51 -30.95
CA GLY A 986 23.65 -14.74 -30.70
C GLY A 986 23.33 -16.14 -30.19
N ILE A 987 24.26 -16.74 -29.43
CA ILE A 987 24.03 -18.03 -28.79
C ILE A 987 23.03 -17.91 -27.65
N SER A 988 22.36 -19.02 -27.34
CA SER A 988 21.47 -19.14 -26.19
C SER A 988 22.27 -19.15 -24.88
N ASP A 989 21.59 -18.86 -23.77
CA ASP A 989 22.18 -18.94 -22.43
C ASP A 989 22.60 -20.39 -22.10
N GLU A 990 21.82 -21.39 -22.54
CA GLU A 990 22.19 -22.81 -22.44
C GLU A 990 23.51 -23.12 -23.16
N TYR A 991 23.74 -22.52 -24.33
CA TYR A 991 25.01 -22.71 -25.03
C TYR A 991 26.15 -21.94 -24.36
N LEU A 992 25.89 -20.72 -23.86
CA LEU A 992 26.87 -19.93 -23.12
C LEU A 992 27.37 -20.66 -21.87
N GLU A 993 26.50 -21.31 -21.09
CA GLU A 993 26.91 -22.14 -19.95
C GLU A 993 27.87 -23.27 -20.36
N GLN A 994 27.61 -23.92 -21.49
CA GLN A 994 28.52 -24.96 -22.01
C GLN A 994 29.84 -24.39 -22.50
N ILE A 995 29.84 -23.16 -23.01
CA ILE A 995 31.06 -22.45 -23.41
C ILE A 995 31.90 -22.06 -22.20
N TYR A 996 31.29 -21.56 -21.11
CA TYR A 996 31.99 -21.37 -19.85
C TYR A 996 32.60 -22.71 -19.39
N ALA A 997 31.81 -23.79 -19.35
CA ALA A 997 32.29 -25.11 -18.94
C ALA A 997 33.37 -25.73 -19.85
N ALA A 998 33.46 -25.30 -21.11
CA ALA A 998 34.49 -25.75 -22.05
C ALA A 998 35.76 -24.88 -22.02
N SER A 999 35.67 -23.68 -21.46
CA SER A 999 36.76 -22.69 -21.44
C SER A 999 37.67 -22.86 -20.22
N THR A 1000 38.89 -22.36 -20.33
CA THR A 1000 39.92 -22.43 -19.28
C THR A 1000 39.97 -21.16 -18.43
N CYS A 1001 39.71 -20.01 -19.03
CA CYS A 1001 39.79 -18.71 -18.35
C CYS A 1001 38.84 -17.71 -19.02
N LEU A 1002 38.23 -16.83 -18.23
CA LEU A 1002 37.61 -15.62 -18.76
C LEU A 1002 38.69 -14.55 -18.96
N ILE A 1003 38.66 -13.83 -20.08
CA ILE A 1003 39.43 -12.61 -20.30
C ILE A 1003 38.49 -11.41 -20.54
N ALA A 1004 38.42 -10.52 -19.54
CA ALA A 1004 37.62 -9.31 -19.56
C ALA A 1004 38.52 -8.10 -19.88
N ALA A 1005 38.68 -7.81 -21.17
CA ALA A 1005 39.57 -6.78 -21.67
C ALA A 1005 38.96 -5.37 -21.76
N SER A 1006 37.71 -5.19 -21.28
CA SER A 1006 36.95 -3.95 -21.37
C SER A 1006 37.71 -2.75 -20.76
N GLU A 1007 37.79 -1.65 -21.50
CA GLU A 1007 38.38 -0.37 -21.06
C GLU A 1007 37.44 0.42 -20.12
N GLY A 1008 36.14 0.10 -20.15
CA GLY A 1008 35.16 0.68 -19.23
C GLY A 1008 33.88 -0.14 -19.14
N GLU A 1009 33.35 -0.28 -17.93
CA GLU A 1009 32.12 -1.01 -17.60
C GLU A 1009 31.34 -0.32 -16.47
N GLY A 1010 30.04 -0.63 -16.38
CA GLY A 1010 29.18 -0.25 -15.25
C GLY A 1010 29.18 -1.26 -14.08
N PHE A 1011 29.41 -2.55 -14.37
CA PHE A 1011 29.44 -3.62 -13.35
C PHE A 1011 30.43 -4.75 -13.70
N GLY A 1012 30.13 -5.57 -14.71
CA GLY A 1012 30.97 -6.71 -15.10
C GLY A 1012 30.38 -8.08 -14.79
N LEU A 1013 29.12 -8.31 -15.16
CA LEU A 1013 28.43 -9.60 -15.01
C LEU A 1013 29.26 -10.82 -15.50
N PRO A 1014 30.01 -10.77 -16.62
CA PRO A 1014 30.81 -11.92 -17.06
C PRO A 1014 31.83 -12.41 -16.02
N LEU A 1015 32.38 -11.53 -15.17
CA LEU A 1015 33.30 -11.93 -14.10
C LEU A 1015 32.59 -12.83 -13.09
N ILE A 1016 31.36 -12.48 -12.73
CA ILE A 1016 30.54 -13.27 -11.79
C ILE A 1016 30.11 -14.59 -12.41
N GLU A 1017 29.65 -14.57 -13.66
CA GLU A 1017 29.28 -15.78 -14.40
C GLU A 1017 30.49 -16.74 -14.48
N ALA A 1018 31.69 -16.25 -14.81
CA ALA A 1018 32.90 -17.07 -14.82
C ALA A 1018 33.22 -17.66 -13.44
N ALA A 1019 33.11 -16.88 -12.36
CA ALA A 1019 33.33 -17.36 -11.00
C ALA A 1019 32.33 -18.45 -10.59
N GLN A 1020 31.06 -18.35 -10.98
CA GLN A 1020 30.05 -19.39 -10.75
C GLN A 1020 30.43 -20.72 -11.42
N HIS A 1021 31.08 -20.64 -12.58
CA HIS A 1021 31.63 -21.80 -13.28
C HIS A 1021 33.03 -22.21 -12.81
N ARG A 1022 33.59 -21.54 -11.79
CA ARG A 1022 34.97 -21.73 -11.27
C ARG A 1022 36.05 -21.50 -12.33
N LEU A 1023 35.77 -20.65 -13.32
CA LEU A 1023 36.76 -20.24 -14.31
C LEU A 1023 37.62 -19.14 -13.71
N PRO A 1024 38.96 -19.29 -13.71
CA PRO A 1024 39.86 -18.18 -13.47
C PRO A 1024 39.55 -16.97 -14.35
N ILE A 1025 39.92 -15.78 -13.85
CA ILE A 1025 39.60 -14.51 -14.47
C ILE A 1025 40.89 -13.73 -14.72
N ILE A 1026 41.08 -13.28 -15.96
CA ILE A 1026 41.98 -12.20 -16.32
C ILE A 1026 41.12 -10.98 -16.60
N ALA A 1027 41.36 -9.88 -15.90
CA ALA A 1027 40.57 -8.65 -16.03
C ALA A 1027 41.50 -7.43 -16.20
N ARG A 1028 41.06 -6.43 -16.94
CA ARG A 1028 41.75 -5.14 -16.95
C ARG A 1028 41.70 -4.50 -15.56
N ASP A 1029 42.76 -3.81 -15.15
CA ASP A 1029 42.79 -3.09 -13.86
C ASP A 1029 41.95 -1.80 -13.87
N ILE A 1030 40.63 -1.94 -13.85
CA ILE A 1030 39.67 -0.83 -13.75
C ILE A 1030 38.89 -0.88 -12.42
N PRO A 1031 38.45 0.28 -11.87
CA PRO A 1031 37.83 0.35 -10.55
C PRO A 1031 36.67 -0.63 -10.32
N VAL A 1032 35.79 -0.78 -11.31
CA VAL A 1032 34.60 -1.65 -11.16
C VAL A 1032 34.95 -3.14 -11.18
N PHE A 1033 35.99 -3.55 -11.90
CA PHE A 1033 36.46 -4.94 -11.85
C PHE A 1033 37.17 -5.25 -10.54
N ARG A 1034 37.83 -4.27 -9.92
CA ARG A 1034 38.35 -4.39 -8.54
C ARG A 1034 37.22 -4.48 -7.52
N GLU A 1035 36.15 -3.71 -7.71
CA GLU A 1035 34.96 -3.75 -6.86
C GLU A 1035 34.27 -5.13 -6.92
N VAL A 1036 34.12 -5.71 -8.12
CA VAL A 1036 33.42 -6.99 -8.31
C VAL A 1036 34.29 -8.19 -7.97
N ALA A 1037 35.53 -8.26 -8.47
CA ALA A 1037 36.36 -9.45 -8.35
C ALA A 1037 37.46 -9.37 -7.27
N GLY A 1038 37.73 -8.21 -6.66
CA GLY A 1038 38.69 -8.08 -5.56
C GLY A 1038 40.05 -8.73 -5.85
N ASP A 1039 40.42 -9.74 -5.05
CA ASP A 1039 41.66 -10.52 -5.20
C ASP A 1039 41.47 -11.84 -6.00
N TYR A 1040 40.26 -12.09 -6.50
CA TYR A 1040 39.87 -13.34 -7.19
C TYR A 1040 40.19 -13.34 -8.70
N ALA A 1041 40.84 -12.28 -9.21
CA ALA A 1041 41.22 -12.14 -10.62
C ALA A 1041 42.69 -11.75 -10.78
N TYR A 1042 43.28 -12.14 -11.92
CA TYR A 1042 44.56 -11.61 -12.38
C TYR A 1042 44.32 -10.31 -13.14
N TYR A 1043 45.00 -9.23 -12.73
CA TYR A 1043 44.80 -7.91 -13.33
C TYR A 1043 45.98 -7.51 -14.23
N PHE A 1044 45.66 -6.98 -15.41
CA PHE A 1044 46.64 -6.43 -16.36
C PHE A 1044 46.49 -4.90 -16.51
N SER A 1045 47.56 -4.23 -16.93
CA SER A 1045 47.66 -2.76 -17.00
C SER A 1045 46.74 -2.12 -18.06
N ASP A 1046 46.39 -0.86 -17.85
CA ASP A 1046 45.56 -0.06 -18.76
C ASP A 1046 46.38 0.70 -19.83
N ASP A 1047 47.57 0.21 -20.20
CA ASP A 1047 48.46 0.92 -21.14
C ASP A 1047 48.13 0.71 -22.62
N ASN A 1048 47.09 -0.09 -22.92
CA ASN A 1048 46.64 -0.45 -24.26
C ASN A 1048 47.72 -1.08 -25.17
N SER A 1049 48.84 -1.61 -24.63
CA SER A 1049 49.83 -2.35 -25.41
C SER A 1049 49.38 -3.79 -25.63
N PRO A 1050 49.27 -4.27 -26.89
CA PRO A 1050 49.04 -5.69 -27.16
C PRO A 1050 50.17 -6.59 -26.68
N GLU A 1051 51.41 -6.10 -26.71
CA GLU A 1051 52.59 -6.84 -26.30
C GLU A 1051 52.62 -7.11 -24.80
N GLU A 1052 52.21 -6.13 -23.99
CA GLU A 1052 52.08 -6.33 -22.54
C GLU A 1052 50.92 -7.27 -22.20
N LEU A 1053 49.77 -7.16 -22.89
CA LEU A 1053 48.66 -8.11 -22.69
C LEU A 1053 49.07 -9.54 -23.05
N ALA A 1054 49.79 -9.74 -24.16
CA ALA A 1054 50.33 -11.05 -24.52
C ALA A 1054 51.24 -11.60 -23.42
N LYS A 1055 52.17 -10.79 -22.90
CA LYS A 1055 53.05 -11.18 -21.77
C LYS A 1055 52.27 -11.51 -20.50
N ASP A 1056 51.22 -10.76 -20.18
CA ASP A 1056 50.37 -11.03 -19.02
C ASP A 1056 49.61 -12.35 -19.19
N VAL A 1057 49.14 -12.67 -20.40
CA VAL A 1057 48.54 -13.98 -20.69
C VAL A 1057 49.59 -15.10 -20.60
N GLU A 1058 50.82 -14.91 -21.10
CA GLU A 1058 51.92 -15.89 -20.95
C GLU A 1058 52.28 -16.14 -19.48
N LYS A 1059 52.36 -15.06 -18.70
CA LYS A 1059 52.61 -15.12 -17.27
C LYS A 1059 51.46 -15.81 -16.54
N TRP A 1060 50.23 -15.49 -16.89
CA TRP A 1060 49.05 -16.16 -16.34
C TRP A 1060 49.04 -17.65 -16.69
N LEU A 1061 49.36 -18.04 -17.93
CA LEU A 1061 49.48 -19.45 -18.34
C LEU A 1061 50.53 -20.20 -17.49
N THR A 1062 51.66 -19.56 -17.20
CA THR A 1062 52.70 -20.13 -16.31
C THR A 1062 52.20 -20.30 -14.88
N LEU A 1063 51.44 -19.33 -14.35
CA LEU A 1063 50.77 -19.43 -13.05
C LEU A 1063 49.67 -20.50 -13.07
N TYR A 1064 48.99 -20.69 -14.19
CA TYR A 1064 47.95 -21.69 -14.38
C TYR A 1064 48.53 -23.10 -14.33
N GLU A 1065 49.63 -23.35 -15.06
CA GLU A 1065 50.34 -24.63 -15.06
C GLU A 1065 50.89 -25.02 -13.67
N THR A 1066 51.26 -24.02 -12.86
CA THR A 1066 51.79 -24.23 -11.50
C THR A 1066 50.74 -24.12 -10.40
N ASP A 1067 49.47 -23.96 -10.77
CA ASP A 1067 48.32 -23.78 -9.87
C ASP A 1067 48.42 -22.57 -8.91
N ASN A 1068 49.24 -21.57 -9.24
CA ASN A 1068 49.47 -20.34 -8.45
C ASN A 1068 48.70 -19.11 -8.98
N HIS A 1069 47.78 -19.31 -9.91
CA HIS A 1069 46.92 -18.22 -10.41
C HIS A 1069 45.84 -17.87 -9.38
N PRO A 1070 45.34 -16.61 -9.38
CA PRO A 1070 44.16 -16.25 -8.59
C PRO A 1070 42.98 -17.16 -8.94
N LYS A 1071 42.38 -17.74 -7.90
CA LYS A 1071 41.19 -18.60 -8.03
C LYS A 1071 39.95 -17.71 -7.95
N SER A 1072 38.98 -17.98 -8.81
CA SER A 1072 37.65 -17.34 -8.75
C SER A 1072 36.69 -18.04 -7.79
N GLU A 1073 37.07 -19.23 -7.29
CA GLU A 1073 36.30 -19.99 -6.31
C GLU A 1073 36.13 -19.18 -5.03
N GLY A 1074 34.88 -18.98 -4.60
CA GLY A 1074 34.55 -18.20 -3.41
C GLY A 1074 34.44 -16.69 -3.64
N MET A 1075 34.56 -16.21 -4.88
CA MET A 1075 34.29 -14.81 -5.20
C MET A 1075 32.86 -14.44 -4.76
N PRO A 1076 32.67 -13.39 -3.94
CA PRO A 1076 31.34 -13.02 -3.45
C PRO A 1076 30.50 -12.46 -4.60
N TRP A 1077 29.23 -12.85 -4.65
CA TRP A 1077 28.25 -12.31 -5.59
C TRP A 1077 26.85 -12.41 -4.97
N LEU A 1078 25.89 -11.67 -5.55
CA LEU A 1078 24.51 -11.65 -5.08
C LEU A 1078 23.61 -12.47 -6.01
N THR A 1079 22.66 -13.19 -5.43
CA THR A 1079 21.48 -13.65 -6.18
C THR A 1079 20.61 -12.46 -6.60
N TRP A 1080 19.75 -12.64 -7.61
CA TRP A 1080 18.74 -11.66 -7.99
C TRP A 1080 17.81 -11.34 -6.83
N HIS A 1081 17.46 -12.34 -6.02
CA HIS A 1081 16.69 -12.15 -4.80
C HIS A 1081 17.38 -11.20 -3.80
N GLU A 1082 18.67 -11.41 -3.52
CA GLU A 1082 19.45 -10.53 -2.64
C GLU A 1082 19.64 -9.13 -3.23
N SER A 1083 19.91 -9.04 -4.54
CA SER A 1083 20.01 -7.77 -5.27
C SER A 1083 18.70 -6.98 -5.22
N ALA A 1084 17.56 -7.62 -5.45
CA ALA A 1084 16.23 -7.01 -5.29
C ALA A 1084 15.98 -6.61 -3.84
N GLY A 1085 16.47 -7.38 -2.87
CA GLY A 1085 16.46 -7.00 -1.44
C GLY A 1085 17.22 -5.71 -1.15
N GLN A 1086 18.38 -5.48 -1.77
CA GLN A 1086 19.14 -4.23 -1.65
C GLN A 1086 18.44 -3.06 -2.36
N LEU A 1087 17.91 -3.31 -3.57
CA LEU A 1087 17.14 -2.34 -4.32
C LEU A 1087 15.90 -1.86 -3.53
N LYS A 1088 15.15 -2.78 -2.91
CA LYS A 1088 13.98 -2.46 -2.07
C LYS A 1088 14.30 -1.48 -0.95
N LYS A 1089 15.48 -1.55 -0.34
CA LYS A 1089 15.93 -0.61 0.72
C LYS A 1089 16.23 0.81 0.21
N ILE A 1090 16.50 0.95 -1.09
CA ILE A 1090 16.71 2.26 -1.72
C ILE A 1090 15.36 2.86 -2.15
N LEU A 1091 14.50 2.00 -2.70
CA LEU A 1091 13.15 2.36 -3.14
C LEU A 1091 12.29 2.82 -1.97
N ILE A 1092 12.30 2.06 -0.86
CA ILE A 1092 11.50 2.34 0.33
C ILE A 1092 12.43 2.91 1.40
N PRO A 1093 12.31 4.22 1.73
CA PRO A 1093 13.07 4.79 2.83
C PRO A 1093 12.68 4.10 4.15
N ASP A 1094 13.66 3.86 5.02
CA ASP A 1094 13.41 3.41 6.38
C ASP A 1094 12.55 4.47 7.07
N SER A 1095 11.24 4.23 7.19
CA SER A 1095 10.38 5.03 8.05
C SER A 1095 10.89 4.82 9.48
N SER A 1096 11.53 5.85 10.03
CA SER A 1096 11.71 6.11 11.46
C SER A 1096 11.38 4.94 12.39
N SER A 1097 12.41 4.31 12.95
CA SER A 1097 12.43 3.74 14.30
C SER A 1097 11.07 3.60 15.02
N GLU A 1098 10.23 2.66 14.62
CA GLU A 1098 9.23 2.06 15.50
C GLU A 1098 9.52 0.57 15.50
N HIS A 1099 10.02 0.09 16.64
CA HIS A 1099 10.28 -1.31 16.95
C HIS A 1099 9.24 -2.24 16.30
N LEU A 1100 9.66 -2.97 15.28
CA LEU A 1100 8.99 -4.20 14.86
C LEU A 1100 9.08 -5.15 16.05
N ASP A 1101 7.94 -5.29 16.74
CA ASP A 1101 7.71 -6.29 17.77
C ASP A 1101 8.06 -7.68 17.22
N GLU A 1102 9.18 -8.24 17.69
CA GLU A 1102 9.69 -9.59 17.42
C GLU A 1102 8.78 -10.73 17.96
N ARG A 1103 7.48 -10.49 18.18
CA ARG A 1103 6.61 -11.44 18.87
C ARG A 1103 5.66 -12.27 17.99
N LEU A 1104 5.74 -12.21 16.66
CA LEU A 1104 4.84 -12.97 15.79
C LEU A 1104 5.49 -13.86 14.71
N SER A 1105 6.79 -14.14 14.80
CA SER A 1105 7.47 -15.17 13.96
C SER A 1105 7.79 -16.45 14.75
N GLY A 1106 6.80 -16.98 15.47
CA GLY A 1106 6.91 -18.25 16.18
C GLY A 1106 6.66 -19.46 15.31
N THR A 1107 7.40 -19.67 14.22
CA THR A 1107 7.66 -21.00 13.62
C THR A 1107 8.60 -20.85 12.42
N PHE A 1108 9.73 -21.57 12.46
CA PHE A 1108 10.70 -21.89 11.40
C PHE A 1108 12.16 -21.49 11.73
N GLN A 1109 12.77 -22.22 12.67
CA GLN A 1109 14.20 -22.53 12.58
C GLN A 1109 14.43 -24.01 12.88
N LYS A 1110 14.70 -24.78 11.83
CA LYS A 1110 15.33 -26.10 11.92
C LYS A 1110 16.85 -25.91 11.78
N SER A 1111 17.53 -26.08 12.90
CA SER A 1111 18.78 -26.84 13.06
C SER A 1111 19.74 -26.94 11.85
N VAL A 1112 20.81 -26.15 11.87
CA VAL A 1112 22.15 -26.61 11.47
C VAL A 1112 23.14 -26.15 12.54
N LYS A 1113 24.00 -27.10 12.93
CA LYS A 1113 24.90 -27.12 14.09
C LYS A 1113 26.09 -26.16 13.95
N GLU A 1114 26.63 -25.73 15.08
CA GLU A 1114 28.09 -25.75 15.28
C GLU A 1114 28.43 -26.11 16.73
N ASP A 1115 29.06 -27.29 16.88
CA ASP A 1115 29.85 -27.69 18.02
C ASP A 1115 31.05 -26.74 18.13
N SER A 1116 31.13 -25.97 19.22
CA SER A 1116 32.42 -25.49 19.72
C SER A 1116 32.65 -26.14 21.07
N GLY A 1117 33.67 -27.00 21.11
CA GLY A 1117 34.13 -27.67 22.31
C GLY A 1117 34.57 -26.67 23.37
N ASP A 1118 33.90 -26.77 24.50
CA ASP A 1118 34.33 -26.55 25.87
C ASP A 1118 35.45 -25.52 26.14
N LEU A 1119 34.99 -24.41 26.71
CA LEU A 1119 35.32 -24.12 28.10
C LEU A 1119 34.14 -24.52 29.01
N HIS A 1120 34.29 -25.70 29.63
CA HIS A 1120 33.70 -26.23 30.86
C HIS A 1120 32.24 -26.73 30.91
N PHE A 1121 32.09 -27.96 30.37
CA PHE A 1121 31.34 -29.17 30.79
C PHE A 1121 29.81 -29.20 30.74
#